data_AF-A0A1M3KLU4-F1
#
_entry.id   AF-A0A1M3KLU4-F1
#
_cell.length_a   1.000
_cell.length_b   1.000
_cell.length_c   1.000
_cell.angle_alpha   90.00
_cell.angle_beta   90.00
_cell.angle_gamma   90.00
#
_symmetry.space_group_name_H-M   'P 1'
#
loop_
_entity.id
_entity.type
_entity.pdbx_description
1 polymer ?
#
loop_
_entity_poly.entity_id
_entity_poly.type
_entity_poly.pdbx_seq_one_letter_code
_entity_poly.pdbx_strand_id
1 'polypeptide(L)'
;MLVNIIVRTFCGREKLLVRALESIKAQETGHDISVIVAVDGQPIDTDAIDLSQFGDVSTVYAQAPGGRSAAANAGLDAAGGDLIGFLDDDDWFEPDHVETLTRLFDDNLGAAAAYAGAWEQEADLNVQDPAASVLGERKVFFRRTRNSLDLVNRNLFPIQAILFRRSALESSGARFSTELDALEDWLFWQQLLLGELIVSTDHVTSTFLMPLDKEVRRRRADAHREALPAMLVLRRQIRVPVAVADELIRTRYRAPAGGAKAEPGSVRGFLSARIDRLARKRPKLRHKLEYFVLRALRKLWRLTPKGRAEVARMRKRRDRKKQNRAAISVVPSLPALQQRFEPTGAPQPRTSGTAVFTSCNWAYMDKALVLAESVARYMPEAEFHILLVDTPRPEMVLPPSVTRLYPSANLKDFRPGWVFKHTVVELSTAVKPLYTDVLLDEGYSRIIYFDPDTMLLSEPVSIDQDLKRGDFLLTPHLHRPAVSRVATETFEISAMAHGIYNLGFFALNNTAAAREVVSYWAERCRGYSYGEVHRGVFTDQKWANHFPVFFEEAIVVSSNPGLNTAVWNAEGRAIVRRNETFLIDGVPIEMFHFSGWDSGVPDRFSLEFLGSGSGSELVTLYTEANQRFLQFKDRFWPYAFYDDGTRIETAHRLLYRRDGSFQEAHPNPYVSGPGTFQDYADSNREAIFARHDESKLLRRHF
;
A
#
# COMPACT_ATOMS: atom_id res chain seq x y z
N MET A 1 -10.67 36.13 4.23
CA MET A 1 -9.67 35.58 5.16
C MET A 1 -8.32 35.95 4.60
N LEU A 2 -7.38 36.33 5.45
CA LEU A 2 -6.00 36.57 5.06
C LEU A 2 -5.23 35.24 5.15
N VAL A 3 -4.56 34.83 4.07
CA VAL A 3 -3.71 33.64 4.03
C VAL A 3 -2.26 34.08 4.06
N ASN A 4 -1.51 33.65 5.09
CA ASN A 4 -0.05 33.81 5.09
C ASN A 4 0.63 32.57 4.52
N ILE A 5 1.47 32.76 3.49
CA ILE A 5 2.34 31.71 2.97
C ILE A 5 3.78 32.02 3.40
N ILE A 6 4.36 31.12 4.20
CA ILE A 6 5.74 31.22 4.66
C ILE A 6 6.63 30.50 3.65
N VAL A 7 7.45 31.27 2.93
CA VAL A 7 8.43 30.73 1.97
C VAL A 7 9.78 30.59 2.66
N ARG A 8 10.29 29.36 2.77
CA ARG A 8 11.57 29.09 3.46
C ARG A 8 12.72 29.12 2.46
N THR A 9 13.77 29.89 2.76
CA THR A 9 14.95 30.01 1.89
C THR A 9 16.23 30.31 2.68
N PHE A 10 17.36 30.35 1.99
CA PHE A 10 18.65 30.81 2.50
C PHE A 10 19.48 31.45 1.38
N CYS A 11 20.54 32.17 1.75
CA CYS A 11 21.45 32.86 0.82
C CYS A 11 21.97 31.95 -0.31
N GLY A 12 21.85 32.39 -1.57
CA GLY A 12 22.29 31.66 -2.77
C GLY A 12 21.19 30.85 -3.48
N ARG A 13 19.91 31.03 -3.11
CA ARG A 13 18.74 30.38 -3.73
C ARG A 13 17.75 31.36 -4.35
N GLU A 14 18.20 32.54 -4.73
CA GLU A 14 17.36 33.65 -5.18
C GLU A 14 16.47 33.28 -6.38
N LYS A 15 16.98 32.48 -7.33
CA LYS A 15 16.20 31.98 -8.49
C LYS A 15 15.06 31.04 -8.09
N LEU A 16 15.32 30.18 -7.10
CA LEU A 16 14.32 29.25 -6.56
C LEU A 16 13.23 30.02 -5.83
N LEU A 17 13.64 30.97 -4.99
CA LEU A 17 12.73 31.88 -4.31
C LEU A 17 11.82 32.63 -5.30
N VAL A 18 12.37 33.22 -6.37
CA VAL A 18 11.57 33.88 -7.41
C VAL A 18 10.49 32.96 -7.96
N ARG A 19 10.83 31.72 -8.31
CA ARG A 19 9.86 30.77 -8.88
C ARG A 19 8.75 30.40 -7.88
N ALA A 20 9.11 30.19 -6.62
CA ALA A 20 8.13 29.94 -5.57
C ALA A 20 7.16 31.13 -5.42
N LEU A 21 7.68 32.36 -5.43
CA LEU A 21 6.89 33.59 -5.38
C LEU A 21 6.01 33.78 -6.62
N GLU A 22 6.50 33.44 -7.82
CA GLU A 22 5.69 33.42 -9.05
C GLU A 22 4.48 32.48 -8.93
N SER A 23 4.67 31.29 -8.33
CA SER A 23 3.57 30.34 -8.13
C SER A 23 2.52 30.82 -7.14
N ILE A 24 2.94 31.61 -6.13
CA ILE A 24 2.02 32.24 -5.17
C ILE A 24 1.29 33.41 -5.84
N LYS A 25 1.99 34.22 -6.63
CA LYS A 25 1.39 35.32 -7.39
C LYS A 25 0.36 34.83 -8.41
N ALA A 26 0.56 33.63 -8.95
CA ALA A 26 -0.33 33.00 -9.92
C ALA A 26 -1.59 32.36 -9.30
N GLN A 27 -1.80 32.47 -7.99
CA GLN A 27 -2.98 31.88 -7.33
C GLN A 27 -4.28 32.54 -7.78
N GLU A 28 -5.22 31.71 -8.23
CA GLU A 28 -6.57 32.09 -8.62
C GLU A 28 -7.51 31.94 -7.42
N THR A 29 -7.52 32.93 -6.52
CA THR A 29 -8.35 32.90 -5.31
C THR A 29 -9.01 34.25 -5.02
N GLY A 30 -10.17 34.20 -4.37
CA GLY A 30 -10.85 35.38 -3.83
C GLY A 30 -10.32 35.86 -2.47
N HIS A 31 -9.24 35.25 -1.95
CA HIS A 31 -8.66 35.57 -0.66
C HIS A 31 -7.36 36.36 -0.78
N ASP A 32 -7.12 37.27 0.15
CA ASP A 32 -5.86 38.00 0.23
C ASP A 32 -4.74 37.06 0.65
N ILE A 33 -3.64 37.08 -0.10
CA ILE A 33 -2.41 36.34 0.21
C ILE A 33 -1.32 37.34 0.59
N SER A 34 -0.67 37.08 1.72
CA SER A 34 0.51 37.81 2.18
C SER A 34 1.66 36.84 2.39
N VAL A 35 2.81 37.13 1.79
CA VAL A 35 3.96 36.22 1.76
C VAL A 35 5.01 36.67 2.77
N ILE A 36 5.52 35.69 3.52
CA ILE A 36 6.63 35.90 4.45
C ILE A 36 7.81 35.07 3.97
N VAL A 37 8.81 35.74 3.40
CA VAL A 37 10.09 35.13 3.03
C VAL A 37 10.90 34.97 4.31
N ALA A 38 11.01 33.73 4.79
CA ALA A 38 11.75 33.39 5.99
C ALA A 38 13.13 32.84 5.64
N VAL A 39 14.16 33.60 6.01
CA VAL A 39 15.55 33.35 5.62
C VAL A 39 16.33 32.74 6.78
N ASP A 40 16.97 31.58 6.56
CA ASP A 40 17.94 31.01 7.50
C ASP A 40 19.35 31.55 7.22
N GLY A 41 19.98 32.10 8.25
CA GLY A 41 21.37 32.54 8.19
C GLY A 41 21.59 33.93 7.59
N GLN A 42 22.44 34.02 6.57
CA GLN A 42 22.88 35.30 6.00
C GLN A 42 21.75 36.02 5.27
N PRO A 43 21.75 37.37 5.24
CA PRO A 43 20.81 38.12 4.42
C PRO A 43 20.86 37.73 2.95
N ILE A 44 19.69 37.65 2.31
CA ILE A 44 19.56 37.55 0.86
C ILE A 44 19.57 38.96 0.27
N ASP A 45 20.07 39.11 -0.95
CA ASP A 45 20.00 40.38 -1.68
C ASP A 45 18.59 40.57 -2.22
N THR A 46 17.71 41.15 -1.39
CA THR A 46 16.31 41.41 -1.76
C THR A 46 16.19 42.47 -2.84
N ASP A 47 17.17 43.36 -2.97
CA ASP A 47 17.19 44.43 -3.97
C ASP A 47 17.46 43.86 -5.38
N ALA A 48 18.23 42.76 -5.46
CA ALA A 48 18.43 42.03 -6.71
C ALA A 48 17.19 41.26 -7.21
N ILE A 49 16.22 40.97 -6.32
CA ILE A 49 15.01 40.20 -6.65
C ILE A 49 13.80 41.11 -6.93
N ASP A 50 13.81 42.34 -6.43
CA ASP A 50 12.64 43.25 -6.39
C ASP A 50 11.38 42.52 -5.90
N LEU A 51 11.33 42.21 -4.60
CA LEU A 51 10.21 41.46 -3.99
C LEU A 51 8.85 42.16 -4.16
N SER A 52 8.84 43.47 -4.40
CA SER A 52 7.60 44.26 -4.55
C SER A 52 6.77 43.83 -5.75
N GLN A 53 7.39 43.21 -6.76
CA GLN A 53 6.68 42.70 -7.94
C GLN A 53 5.79 41.48 -7.65
N PHE A 54 5.93 40.84 -6.49
CA PHE A 54 5.19 39.63 -6.10
C PHE A 54 4.00 39.91 -5.17
N GLY A 55 3.66 41.18 -4.93
CA GLY A 55 2.53 41.58 -4.10
C GLY A 55 2.94 41.93 -2.68
N ASP A 56 2.10 41.56 -1.70
CA ASP A 56 2.39 41.79 -0.28
C ASP A 56 3.42 40.77 0.22
N VAL A 57 4.70 41.13 0.11
CA VAL A 57 5.83 40.28 0.51
C VAL A 57 6.66 40.99 1.57
N SER A 58 6.92 40.29 2.67
CA SER A 58 7.84 40.73 3.73
C SER A 58 8.97 39.71 3.91
N THR A 59 10.10 40.16 4.45
CA THR A 59 11.25 39.28 4.74
C THR A 59 11.54 39.27 6.22
N VAL A 60 11.74 38.08 6.77
CA VAL A 60 12.15 37.86 8.16
C VAL A 60 13.36 36.96 8.22
N TYR A 61 14.22 37.22 9.19
CA TYR A 61 15.47 36.50 9.37
C TYR A 61 15.43 35.68 10.66
N ALA A 62 15.87 34.43 10.59
CA ALA A 62 16.03 33.61 11.78
C ALA A 62 17.02 34.27 12.76
N GLN A 63 16.66 34.34 14.04
CA GLN A 63 17.50 34.99 15.06
C GLN A 63 18.84 34.27 15.29
N ALA A 64 18.91 32.98 14.98
CA ALA A 64 20.12 32.17 15.05
C ALA A 64 20.11 31.14 13.91
N PRO A 65 21.29 30.72 13.41
CA PRO A 65 21.38 29.64 12.43
C PRO A 65 20.74 28.36 12.97
N GLY A 66 19.81 27.77 12.22
CA GLY A 66 19.13 26.56 12.65
C GLY A 66 18.36 25.86 11.52
N GLY A 67 18.75 26.11 10.27
CA GLY A 67 18.16 25.50 9.11
C GLY A 67 16.74 25.98 8.84
N ARG A 68 16.04 25.21 7.99
CA ARG A 68 14.64 25.44 7.64
C ARG A 68 13.69 25.48 8.84
N SER A 69 14.03 24.84 9.96
CA SER A 69 13.24 24.91 11.20
C SER A 69 13.29 26.29 11.84
N ALA A 70 14.47 26.93 11.85
CA ALA A 70 14.62 28.27 12.39
C ALA A 70 13.94 29.33 11.50
N ALA A 71 14.09 29.21 10.19
CA ALA A 71 13.34 30.01 9.22
C ALA A 71 11.82 29.82 9.40
N ALA A 72 11.34 28.58 9.46
CA ALA A 72 9.91 28.30 9.67
C ALA A 72 9.36 28.99 10.92
N ASN A 73 10.09 28.91 12.05
CA ASN A 73 9.67 29.55 13.30
C ASN A 73 9.66 31.09 13.20
N ALA A 74 10.67 31.70 12.56
CA ALA A 74 10.68 33.15 12.32
C ALA A 74 9.49 33.59 11.45
N GLY A 75 9.14 32.79 10.43
CA GLY A 75 7.94 33.00 9.63
C GLY A 75 6.64 32.85 10.43
N LEU A 76 6.55 31.83 11.29
CA LEU A 76 5.40 31.62 12.17
C LEU A 76 5.19 32.78 13.15
N ASP A 77 6.27 33.38 13.66
CA ASP A 77 6.19 34.51 14.59
C ASP A 77 5.74 35.81 13.89
N ALA A 78 5.96 35.92 12.57
CA ALA A 78 5.53 37.05 11.76
C ALA A 78 4.14 36.88 11.12
N ALA A 79 3.62 35.65 11.05
CA ALA A 79 2.35 35.34 10.42
C ALA A 79 1.15 35.85 11.27
N GLY A 80 0.38 36.78 10.71
CA GLY A 80 -0.81 37.37 11.34
C GLY A 80 -2.15 36.96 10.72
N GLY A 81 -2.13 36.22 9.61
CA GLY A 81 -3.30 35.80 8.85
C GLY A 81 -4.21 34.81 9.57
N ASP A 82 -5.38 34.57 9.00
CA ASP A 82 -6.36 33.61 9.52
C ASP A 82 -5.90 32.17 9.27
N LEU A 83 -5.31 31.94 8.09
CA LEU A 83 -4.76 30.67 7.65
C LEU A 83 -3.27 30.83 7.37
N ILE A 84 -2.51 29.77 7.64
CA ILE A 84 -1.07 29.73 7.45
C ILE A 84 -0.73 28.49 6.61
N GLY A 85 0.14 28.68 5.63
CA GLY A 85 0.74 27.64 4.79
C GLY A 85 2.25 27.81 4.69
N PHE A 86 2.90 26.80 4.13
CA PHE A 86 4.34 26.83 3.86
C PHE A 86 4.60 26.57 2.38
N LEU A 87 5.72 27.07 1.88
CA LEU A 87 6.27 26.69 0.59
C LEU A 87 7.80 26.65 0.69
N ASP A 88 8.42 25.54 0.33
CA ASP A 88 9.87 25.51 0.16
C ASP A 88 10.22 26.14 -1.19
N ASP A 89 11.33 26.88 -1.24
CA ASP A 89 11.73 27.64 -2.43
C ASP A 89 12.02 26.74 -3.65
N ASP A 90 12.22 25.43 -3.48
CA ASP A 90 12.34 24.45 -4.57
C ASP A 90 11.04 23.76 -4.99
N ASP A 91 9.91 24.13 -4.39
CA ASP A 91 8.57 23.61 -4.70
C ASP A 91 7.69 24.71 -5.33
N TRP A 92 6.43 24.38 -5.70
CA TRP A 92 5.47 25.38 -6.18
C TRP A 92 4.01 24.95 -5.98
N PHE A 93 3.11 25.95 -5.99
CA PHE A 93 1.67 25.73 -6.05
C PHE A 93 1.17 25.65 -7.50
N GLU A 94 0.14 24.83 -7.72
CA GLU A 94 -0.70 24.94 -8.90
C GLU A 94 -1.66 26.13 -8.71
N PRO A 95 -2.20 26.76 -9.79
CA PRO A 95 -2.96 28.01 -9.69
C PRO A 95 -4.15 27.99 -8.74
N ASP A 96 -4.75 26.82 -8.51
CA ASP A 96 -5.97 26.64 -7.70
C ASP A 96 -5.70 26.15 -6.26
N HIS A 97 -4.44 26.15 -5.81
CA HIS A 97 -4.04 25.60 -4.50
C HIS A 97 -4.74 26.26 -3.32
N VAL A 98 -4.59 27.59 -3.19
CA VAL A 98 -5.13 28.34 -2.06
C VAL A 98 -6.65 28.28 -2.05
N GLU A 99 -7.29 28.48 -3.21
CA GLU A 99 -8.75 28.41 -3.36
C GLU A 99 -9.31 27.02 -3.00
N THR A 100 -8.63 25.95 -3.43
CA THR A 100 -9.02 24.57 -3.09
C THR A 100 -9.00 24.35 -1.59
N LEU A 101 -7.95 24.79 -0.90
CA LEU A 101 -7.81 24.57 0.53
C LEU A 101 -8.69 25.50 1.37
N THR A 102 -8.92 26.74 0.95
CA THR A 102 -9.82 27.67 1.64
C THR A 102 -11.27 27.23 1.56
N ARG A 103 -11.73 26.73 0.40
CA ARG A 103 -13.08 26.16 0.24
C ARG A 103 -13.36 25.02 1.22
N LEU A 104 -12.36 24.18 1.51
CA LEU A 104 -12.52 23.12 2.51
C LEU A 104 -12.79 23.65 3.92
N PHE A 105 -12.26 24.84 4.27
CA PHE A 105 -12.57 25.49 5.54
C PHE A 105 -13.96 26.12 5.56
N ASP A 106 -14.43 26.65 4.44
CA ASP A 106 -15.78 27.22 4.32
C ASP A 106 -16.84 26.13 4.52
N ASP A 107 -16.61 24.94 3.93
CA ASP A 107 -17.48 23.77 4.10
C ASP A 107 -17.34 23.12 5.49
N ASN A 108 -16.26 23.40 6.21
CA ASN A 108 -15.92 22.76 7.48
C ASN A 108 -15.38 23.77 8.49
N LEU A 109 -16.25 24.65 8.99
CA LEU A 109 -15.87 25.74 9.89
C LEU A 109 -15.07 25.31 11.13
N GLY A 110 -15.28 24.08 11.62
CA GLY A 110 -14.56 23.50 12.76
C GLY A 110 -13.22 22.83 12.44
N ALA A 111 -12.80 22.78 11.17
CA ALA A 111 -11.52 22.19 10.79
C ALA A 111 -10.34 23.07 11.23
N ALA A 112 -9.35 22.44 11.86
CA ALA A 112 -8.09 23.10 12.21
C ALA A 112 -7.12 23.16 11.01
N ALA A 113 -7.23 22.20 10.09
CA ALA A 113 -6.42 22.15 8.89
C ALA A 113 -7.12 21.49 7.70
N ALA A 114 -6.71 21.89 6.50
CA ALA A 114 -7.13 21.32 5.22
C ALA A 114 -5.90 21.00 4.37
N TYR A 115 -5.86 19.82 3.75
CA TYR A 115 -4.77 19.43 2.85
C TYR A 115 -5.27 18.79 1.55
N ALA A 116 -4.45 18.89 0.51
CA ALA A 116 -4.73 18.38 -0.83
C ALA A 116 -3.69 17.32 -1.25
N GLY A 117 -3.91 16.70 -2.40
CA GLY A 117 -2.87 15.91 -3.06
C GLY A 117 -1.74 16.81 -3.56
N ALA A 118 -0.54 16.24 -3.69
CA ALA A 118 0.60 16.89 -4.31
C ALA A 118 1.20 16.02 -5.41
N TRP A 119 1.73 16.65 -6.46
CA TRP A 119 2.56 15.99 -7.44
C TRP A 119 3.97 15.78 -6.87
N GLU A 120 4.45 14.56 -6.99
CA GLU A 120 5.85 14.18 -6.82
C GLU A 120 6.49 14.15 -8.21
N GLN A 121 7.47 15.03 -8.46
CA GLN A 121 8.16 15.13 -9.74
C GLN A 121 9.66 14.88 -9.54
N GLU A 122 10.26 14.02 -10.37
CA GLU A 122 11.71 13.81 -10.32
C GLU A 122 12.45 14.94 -11.05
N ALA A 123 13.52 15.47 -10.45
CA ALA A 123 14.33 16.56 -11.00
C ALA A 123 15.81 16.48 -10.57
N ASP A 124 16.74 16.93 -11.42
CA ASP A 124 18.12 17.13 -10.99
C ASP A 124 18.21 18.40 -10.13
N LEU A 125 18.45 18.24 -8.82
CA LEU A 125 18.54 19.36 -7.89
C LEU A 125 19.90 20.06 -7.90
N ASN A 126 20.87 19.56 -8.68
CA ASN A 126 22.20 20.16 -8.77
C ASN A 126 22.31 21.26 -9.84
N VAL A 127 21.26 21.46 -10.64
CA VAL A 127 21.21 22.56 -11.59
C VAL A 127 20.67 23.82 -10.92
N GLN A 128 21.01 24.99 -11.48
CA GLN A 128 20.57 26.28 -10.94
C GLN A 128 19.03 26.46 -10.99
N ASP A 129 18.36 25.76 -11.90
CA ASP A 129 16.90 25.69 -11.96
C ASP A 129 16.44 24.22 -12.07
N PRO A 130 16.13 23.56 -10.93
CA PRO A 130 15.64 22.20 -10.90
C PRO A 130 14.28 21.98 -11.59
N ALA A 131 13.44 23.01 -11.79
CA ALA A 131 12.21 22.82 -12.57
C ALA A 131 12.53 22.62 -14.06
N ALA A 132 13.58 23.26 -14.57
CA ALA A 132 14.03 23.06 -15.94
C ALA A 132 14.70 21.68 -16.15
N SER A 133 15.00 20.93 -15.08
CA SER A 133 15.58 19.59 -15.12
C SER A 133 14.59 18.48 -14.71
N VAL A 134 13.28 18.78 -14.70
CA VAL A 134 12.25 17.78 -14.42
C VAL A 134 12.27 16.68 -15.48
N LEU A 135 12.20 15.43 -15.04
CA LEU A 135 12.17 14.25 -15.91
C LEU A 135 11.09 13.27 -15.45
N GLY A 136 10.43 12.65 -16.42
CA GLY A 136 9.39 11.64 -16.18
C GLY A 136 8.02 12.22 -15.82
N GLU A 137 7.05 11.34 -15.64
CA GLU A 137 5.67 11.69 -15.28
C GLU A 137 5.55 12.12 -13.81
N ARG A 138 4.69 13.11 -13.52
CA ARG A 138 4.28 13.47 -12.16
C ARG A 138 3.55 12.29 -11.51
N LYS A 139 3.90 11.94 -10.27
CA LYS A 139 3.19 10.92 -9.48
C LYS A 139 2.31 11.60 -8.44
N VAL A 140 1.09 11.13 -8.25
CA VAL A 140 0.22 11.67 -7.18
C VAL A 140 0.70 11.16 -5.82
N PHE A 141 1.03 12.09 -4.93
CA PHE A 141 1.18 11.86 -3.49
C PHE A 141 -0.10 12.32 -2.79
N PHE A 142 -0.92 11.36 -2.34
CA PHE A 142 -2.08 11.65 -1.51
C PHE A 142 -2.31 10.52 -0.51
N ARG A 143 -2.59 10.87 0.76
CA ARG A 143 -2.92 9.91 1.81
C ARG A 143 -4.19 10.36 2.50
N ARG A 144 -5.32 9.69 2.23
CA ARG A 144 -6.58 9.94 2.92
C ARG A 144 -6.45 9.58 4.41
N THR A 145 -6.87 10.49 5.28
CA THR A 145 -6.89 10.29 6.74
C THR A 145 -8.30 9.97 7.24
N ARG A 146 -8.41 9.18 8.31
CA ARG A 146 -9.69 8.99 9.01
C ARG A 146 -9.89 10.02 10.11
N ASN A 147 -8.80 10.37 10.78
CA ASN A 147 -8.72 11.38 11.83
C ASN A 147 -7.25 11.73 12.09
N SER A 148 -7.02 12.74 12.92
CA SER A 148 -5.66 13.21 13.24
C SER A 148 -4.74 12.17 13.89
N LEU A 149 -5.25 11.04 14.43
CA LEU A 149 -4.41 10.00 15.04
C LEU A 149 -3.50 9.30 14.02
N ASP A 150 -3.82 9.35 12.73
CA ASP A 150 -2.96 8.81 11.68
C ASP A 150 -1.58 9.50 11.66
N LEU A 151 -1.49 10.77 12.12
CA LEU A 151 -0.23 11.51 12.26
C LEU A 151 0.74 10.85 13.24
N VAL A 152 0.29 9.99 14.16
CA VAL A 152 1.19 9.28 15.09
C VAL A 152 2.11 8.30 14.36
N ASN A 153 1.65 7.76 13.24
CA ASN A 153 2.33 6.67 12.52
C ASN A 153 2.72 7.04 11.09
N ARG A 154 2.22 8.15 10.55
CA ARG A 154 2.41 8.53 9.14
C ARG A 154 2.58 10.04 9.02
N ASN A 155 3.49 10.48 8.15
CA ASN A 155 3.49 11.84 7.64
C ASN A 155 2.52 11.88 6.44
N LEU A 156 1.43 12.63 6.57
CA LEU A 156 0.26 12.50 5.68
C LEU A 156 0.39 13.26 4.37
N PHE A 157 1.10 14.39 4.38
CA PHE A 157 1.19 15.34 3.29
C PHE A 157 2.58 16.00 3.33
N PRO A 158 3.13 16.44 2.18
CA PRO A 158 4.32 17.29 2.15
C PRO A 158 3.96 18.69 2.68
N ILE A 159 4.97 19.46 3.12
CA ILE A 159 4.79 20.68 3.92
C ILE A 159 3.94 21.76 3.24
N GLN A 160 3.99 21.81 1.91
CA GLN A 160 3.29 22.78 1.09
C GLN A 160 1.88 22.37 0.70
N ALA A 161 1.44 21.15 1.01
CA ALA A 161 0.11 20.66 0.60
C ALA A 161 -1.00 21.00 1.60
N ILE A 162 -0.74 21.81 2.62
CA ILE A 162 -1.63 22.05 3.77
C ILE A 162 -1.74 23.54 4.12
N LEU A 163 -2.97 23.96 4.44
CA LEU A 163 -3.26 25.18 5.19
C LEU A 163 -3.81 24.81 6.57
N PHE A 164 -3.47 25.60 7.60
CA PHE A 164 -3.99 25.43 8.95
C PHE A 164 -4.39 26.77 9.57
N ARG A 165 -5.33 26.73 10.52
CA ARG A 165 -5.78 27.93 11.23
C ARG A 165 -4.71 28.45 12.17
N ARG A 166 -4.48 29.76 12.16
CA ARG A 166 -3.63 30.43 13.16
C ARG A 166 -4.11 30.14 14.59
N SER A 167 -5.42 30.06 14.81
CA SER A 167 -5.98 29.74 16.13
C SER A 167 -5.57 28.35 16.64
N ALA A 168 -5.36 27.36 15.76
CA ALA A 168 -4.86 26.04 16.14
C ALA A 168 -3.38 26.09 16.54
N LEU A 169 -2.59 26.93 15.84
CA LEU A 169 -1.20 27.20 16.20
C LEU A 169 -1.11 27.90 17.57
N GLU A 170 -1.92 28.92 17.81
CA GLU A 170 -1.95 29.66 19.08
C GLU A 170 -2.37 28.77 20.25
N SER A 171 -3.36 27.90 20.02
CA SER A 171 -3.87 26.98 21.04
C SER A 171 -2.87 25.87 21.38
N SER A 172 -2.16 25.34 20.39
CA SER A 172 -1.18 24.26 20.57
C SER A 172 0.19 24.77 21.04
N GLY A 173 0.57 25.98 20.65
CA GLY A 173 1.92 26.51 20.79
C GLY A 173 2.96 25.75 19.95
N ALA A 174 2.52 25.06 18.88
CA ALA A 174 3.40 24.22 18.07
C ALA A 174 4.58 25.01 17.47
N ARG A 175 5.76 24.39 17.44
CA ARG A 175 6.98 24.96 16.85
C ARG A 175 7.82 23.88 16.18
N PHE A 176 8.54 24.27 15.13
CA PHE A 176 9.54 23.41 14.50
C PHE A 176 10.71 23.23 15.46
N SER A 177 11.18 21.99 15.59
CA SER A 177 12.37 21.71 16.39
C SER A 177 13.62 22.01 15.57
N THR A 178 14.45 22.94 16.05
CA THR A 178 15.79 23.22 15.48
C THR A 178 16.82 22.15 15.86
N GLU A 179 16.42 21.13 16.63
CA GLU A 179 17.24 19.94 16.92
C GLU A 179 17.08 18.84 15.85
N LEU A 180 16.17 19.03 14.88
CA LEU A 180 15.88 18.06 13.82
C LEU A 180 16.22 18.63 12.45
N ASP A 181 17.11 17.94 11.73
CA ASP A 181 17.44 18.23 10.32
C ASP A 181 16.51 17.51 9.32
N ALA A 182 15.68 16.60 9.83
CA ALA A 182 14.69 15.81 9.11
C ALA A 182 13.53 15.39 10.03
N LEU A 183 12.35 15.14 9.45
CA LEU A 183 11.09 14.80 10.15
C LEU A 183 10.57 15.90 11.09
N GLU A 184 11.12 17.12 10.97
CA GLU A 184 10.73 18.29 11.73
C GLU A 184 9.29 18.69 11.44
N ASP A 185 8.87 18.59 10.18
CA ASP A 185 7.51 18.82 9.70
C ASP A 185 6.54 17.82 10.34
N TRP A 186 6.90 16.54 10.34
CA TRP A 186 6.06 15.50 10.89
C TRP A 186 5.86 15.65 12.40
N LEU A 187 6.90 16.07 13.12
CA LEU A 187 6.77 16.41 14.54
C LEU A 187 5.90 17.65 14.75
N PHE A 188 6.05 18.68 13.91
CA PHE A 188 5.24 19.89 13.96
C PHE A 188 3.76 19.59 13.74
N TRP A 189 3.40 18.79 12.73
CA TRP A 189 2.01 18.38 12.49
C TRP A 189 1.42 17.62 13.67
N GLN A 190 2.22 16.80 14.35
CA GLN A 190 1.76 16.10 15.55
C GLN A 190 1.50 17.05 16.72
N GLN A 191 2.32 18.09 16.89
CA GLN A 191 2.08 19.11 17.92
C GLN A 191 0.83 19.93 17.62
N LEU A 192 0.64 20.29 16.35
CA LEU A 192 -0.40 21.20 15.90
C LEU A 192 -1.77 20.53 15.81
N LEU A 193 -1.84 19.30 15.28
CA LEU A 193 -3.10 18.74 14.77
C LEU A 193 -3.58 17.48 15.51
N LEU A 194 -2.80 16.89 16.42
CA LEU A 194 -3.25 15.68 17.14
C LEU A 194 -4.46 15.96 18.03
N GLY A 195 -5.60 15.40 17.65
CA GLY A 195 -6.88 15.61 18.33
C GLY A 195 -7.80 16.61 17.63
N GLU A 196 -7.29 17.28 16.60
CA GLU A 196 -8.05 18.25 15.81
C GLU A 196 -8.79 17.58 14.64
N LEU A 197 -9.80 18.28 14.13
CA LEU A 197 -10.44 17.94 12.85
C LEU A 197 -9.54 18.40 11.70
N ILE A 198 -9.16 17.45 10.86
CA ILE A 198 -8.40 17.68 9.62
C ILE A 198 -9.27 17.20 8.46
N VAL A 199 -9.40 18.03 7.44
CA VAL A 199 -10.15 17.70 6.21
C VAL A 199 -9.21 17.60 5.02
N SER A 200 -9.64 16.89 3.98
CA SER A 200 -8.77 16.59 2.84
C SER A 200 -9.53 16.46 1.53
N THR A 201 -8.86 16.77 0.42
CA THR A 201 -9.31 16.46 -0.95
C THR A 201 -8.23 15.68 -1.69
N ASP A 202 -8.62 14.75 -2.58
CA ASP A 202 -7.70 14.05 -3.48
C ASP A 202 -7.33 14.86 -4.73
N HIS A 203 -7.92 16.04 -4.90
CA HIS A 203 -7.48 17.02 -5.90
C HIS A 203 -6.02 17.40 -5.66
N VAL A 204 -5.23 17.50 -6.75
CA VAL A 204 -3.77 17.65 -6.66
C VAL A 204 -3.38 19.07 -7.05
N THR A 205 -2.88 19.84 -6.09
CA THR A 205 -2.75 21.30 -6.26
C THR A 205 -1.40 21.89 -5.89
N SER A 206 -0.39 21.06 -5.63
CA SER A 206 0.99 21.54 -5.45
C SER A 206 1.97 20.51 -6.00
N THR A 207 3.22 20.93 -6.22
CA THR A 207 4.28 20.04 -6.68
C THR A 207 5.49 20.14 -5.78
N PHE A 208 6.10 19.00 -5.44
CA PHE A 208 7.43 18.96 -4.84
C PHE A 208 8.41 18.15 -5.66
N LEU A 209 9.68 18.54 -5.55
CA LEU A 209 10.76 17.92 -6.31
C LEU A 209 11.46 16.80 -5.54
N MET A 210 11.59 15.66 -6.23
CA MET A 210 12.37 14.52 -5.79
C MET A 210 13.70 14.45 -6.54
N PRO A 211 14.85 14.38 -5.84
CA PRO A 211 16.14 14.36 -6.49
C PRO A 211 16.26 13.20 -7.48
N LEU A 212 16.63 13.43 -8.73
CA LEU A 212 16.86 12.37 -9.73
C LEU A 212 17.95 11.40 -9.26
N ASP A 213 19.00 11.94 -8.63
CA ASP A 213 20.11 11.15 -8.09
C ASP A 213 19.65 10.25 -6.93
N LYS A 214 19.71 8.94 -7.17
CA LYS A 214 19.37 7.90 -6.19
C LYS A 214 20.23 7.96 -4.92
N GLU A 215 21.47 8.42 -4.99
CA GLU A 215 22.33 8.58 -3.81
C GLU A 215 21.90 9.77 -2.97
N VAL A 216 21.41 10.86 -3.58
CA VAL A 216 20.75 11.95 -2.86
C VAL A 216 19.48 11.45 -2.18
N ARG A 217 18.63 10.65 -2.87
CA ARG A 217 17.43 10.04 -2.26
C ARG A 217 17.80 9.15 -1.06
N ARG A 218 18.85 8.32 -1.20
CA ARG A 218 19.33 7.44 -0.12
C ARG A 218 19.82 8.24 1.08
N ARG A 219 20.61 9.30 0.85
CA ARG A 219 21.08 10.21 1.91
C ARG A 219 19.92 10.87 2.66
N ARG A 220 18.89 11.36 1.95
CA ARG A 220 17.68 11.91 2.58
C ARG A 220 16.95 10.86 3.44
N ALA A 221 16.78 9.64 2.92
CA ALA A 221 16.15 8.55 3.66
C ALA A 221 16.95 8.11 4.91
N ASP A 222 18.29 8.15 4.83
CA ASP A 222 19.16 7.88 5.98
C ASP A 222 19.06 9.01 7.02
N ALA A 223 19.06 10.27 6.61
CA ALA A 223 18.84 11.41 7.50
C ALA A 223 17.50 11.30 8.26
N HIS A 224 16.42 10.92 7.56
CA HIS A 224 15.11 10.65 8.21
C HIS A 224 15.23 9.53 9.26
N ARG A 225 15.94 8.45 8.94
CA ARG A 225 16.13 7.31 9.86
C ARG A 225 16.97 7.69 11.08
N GLU A 226 17.95 8.57 10.90
CA GLU A 226 18.83 9.08 11.95
C GLU A 226 18.13 10.10 12.86
N ALA A 227 17.23 10.92 12.30
CA ALA A 227 16.43 11.88 13.06
C ALA A 227 15.29 11.20 13.85
N LEU A 228 14.79 10.05 13.40
CA LEU A 228 13.63 9.37 13.99
C LEU A 228 13.73 9.15 15.53
N PRO A 229 14.84 8.67 16.11
CA PRO A 229 14.96 8.52 17.56
C PRO A 229 14.84 9.85 18.32
N ALA A 230 15.44 10.92 17.81
CA ALA A 230 15.36 12.25 18.42
C ALA A 230 13.93 12.79 18.34
N MET A 231 13.31 12.68 17.16
CA MET A 231 11.90 13.03 16.95
C MET A 231 10.98 12.27 17.92
N LEU A 232 11.19 10.96 18.12
CA LEU A 232 10.40 10.15 19.06
C LEU A 232 10.60 10.54 20.53
N VAL A 233 11.74 11.12 20.90
CA VAL A 233 11.98 11.69 22.24
C VAL A 233 11.20 12.97 22.40
N LEU A 234 11.29 13.89 21.43
CA LEU A 234 10.56 15.15 21.42
C LEU A 234 9.04 14.93 21.41
N ARG A 235 8.56 13.94 20.64
CA ARG A 235 7.14 13.55 20.58
C ARG A 235 6.53 13.25 21.95
N ARG A 236 7.31 12.77 22.92
CA ARG A 236 6.80 12.46 24.27
C ARG A 236 6.35 13.71 25.05
N GLN A 237 6.74 14.89 24.58
CA GLN A 237 6.37 16.16 25.19
C GLN A 237 5.00 16.66 24.70
N ILE A 238 4.48 16.10 23.61
CA ILE A 238 3.17 16.46 23.05
C ILE A 238 2.08 16.08 24.06
N ARG A 239 1.26 17.07 24.42
CA ARG A 239 0.08 16.88 25.27
C ARG A 239 -1.14 16.78 24.38
N VAL A 240 -1.90 15.71 24.52
CA VAL A 240 -3.17 15.53 23.81
C VAL A 240 -4.33 15.60 24.82
N PRO A 241 -5.51 16.13 24.43
CA PRO A 241 -6.69 16.13 25.28
C PRO A 241 -7.02 14.73 25.80
N VAL A 242 -7.56 14.63 27.02
CA VAL A 242 -7.90 13.33 27.62
C VAL A 242 -8.90 12.54 26.76
N ALA A 243 -9.80 13.21 26.03
CA ALA A 243 -10.71 12.56 25.09
C ALA A 243 -9.97 11.89 23.92
N VAL A 244 -8.91 12.52 23.40
CA VAL A 244 -8.05 12.02 22.33
C VAL A 244 -7.12 10.94 22.86
N ALA A 245 -6.63 11.09 24.10
CA ALA A 245 -5.89 10.04 24.81
C ALA A 245 -6.78 8.83 25.12
N ASP A 246 -8.06 9.04 25.48
CA ASP A 246 -9.05 8.01 25.72
C ASP A 246 -9.49 7.37 24.40
N GLU A 247 -9.55 8.10 23.29
CA GLU A 247 -9.71 7.53 21.96
C GLU A 247 -8.47 6.73 21.53
N LEU A 248 -7.25 7.24 21.76
CA LEU A 248 -5.98 6.51 21.57
C LEU A 248 -5.89 5.26 22.46
N ILE A 249 -6.41 5.33 23.69
CA ILE A 249 -6.46 4.21 24.62
C ILE A 249 -7.59 3.26 24.22
N ARG A 250 -8.78 3.69 23.83
CA ARG A 250 -9.89 2.84 23.34
C ARG A 250 -9.58 2.22 21.98
N THR A 251 -8.87 2.91 21.09
CA THR A 251 -8.33 2.36 19.84
C THR A 251 -7.14 1.44 20.09
N ARG A 252 -6.50 1.50 21.28
CA ARG A 252 -5.43 0.58 21.69
C ARG A 252 -5.88 -0.53 22.68
N TYR A 253 -7.05 -0.39 23.32
CA TYR A 253 -7.55 -1.21 24.44
C TYR A 253 -9.08 -1.45 24.44
N ARG A 254 -9.83 -1.19 23.36
CA ARG A 254 -11.20 -1.74 23.24
C ARG A 254 -11.08 -3.27 23.27
N ALA A 255 -11.28 -3.82 24.47
CA ALA A 255 -11.85 -5.13 24.64
C ALA A 255 -13.19 -5.15 23.88
N PRO A 256 -13.54 -6.28 23.25
CA PRO A 256 -14.81 -6.41 22.55
C PRO A 256 -15.96 -6.07 23.51
N ALA A 257 -16.97 -5.39 22.97
CA ALA A 257 -18.24 -5.23 23.64
C ALA A 257 -18.88 -6.63 23.76
N GLY A 258 -18.63 -7.30 24.88
CA GLY A 258 -19.11 -8.64 25.19
C GLY A 258 -18.38 -9.17 26.42
N GLY A 259 -19.11 -9.35 27.52
CA GLY A 259 -18.55 -9.35 28.87
C GLY A 259 -17.71 -10.56 29.29
N ALA A 260 -16.83 -10.31 30.27
CA ALA A 260 -16.53 -11.25 31.36
C ALA A 260 -15.99 -10.43 32.56
N LYS A 261 -16.69 -10.48 33.70
CA LYS A 261 -16.16 -9.96 34.97
C LYS A 261 -15.00 -10.86 35.39
N ALA A 262 -13.85 -10.26 35.76
CA ALA A 262 -12.68 -11.00 36.20
C ALA A 262 -12.96 -11.83 37.47
N GLU A 263 -12.53 -13.10 37.48
CA GLU A 263 -12.72 -14.01 38.61
C GLU A 263 -11.96 -13.55 39.89
N PRO A 264 -12.57 -13.65 41.08
CA PRO A 264 -11.92 -13.33 42.35
C PRO A 264 -10.84 -14.39 42.68
N GLY A 265 -9.55 -14.03 42.54
CA GLY A 265 -8.42 -14.88 42.95
C GLY A 265 -7.15 -14.72 42.11
N SER A 266 -7.25 -14.21 40.89
CA SER A 266 -6.07 -13.96 40.04
C SER A 266 -5.24 -12.75 40.49
N VAL A 267 -3.96 -12.71 40.14
CA VAL A 267 -3.07 -11.53 40.30
C VAL A 267 -3.78 -10.26 39.80
N ARG A 268 -4.50 -10.38 38.67
CA ARG A 268 -5.29 -9.31 38.04
C ARG A 268 -6.51 -8.91 38.87
N GLY A 269 -7.25 -9.87 39.44
CA GLY A 269 -8.40 -9.62 40.32
C GLY A 269 -8.01 -8.98 41.66
N PHE A 270 -6.92 -9.45 42.28
CA PHE A 270 -6.38 -8.87 43.51
C PHE A 270 -5.87 -7.44 43.31
N LEU A 271 -5.14 -7.19 42.22
CA LEU A 271 -4.67 -5.85 41.85
C LEU A 271 -5.84 -4.90 41.54
N SER A 272 -6.84 -5.34 40.76
CA SER A 272 -8.01 -4.53 40.42
C SER A 272 -8.83 -4.14 41.65
N ALA A 273 -9.14 -5.09 42.53
CA ALA A 273 -9.92 -4.81 43.74
C ALA A 273 -9.19 -3.87 44.72
N ARG A 274 -7.87 -3.94 44.78
CA ARG A 274 -7.04 -3.08 45.66
C ARG A 274 -6.88 -1.68 45.07
N ILE A 275 -6.77 -1.57 43.75
CA ILE A 275 -6.79 -0.29 43.00
C ILE A 275 -8.14 0.39 43.17
N ASP A 276 -9.27 -0.32 43.05
CA ASP A 276 -10.61 0.25 43.20
C ASP A 276 -10.95 0.67 44.64
N ARG A 277 -10.40 -0.03 45.64
CA ARG A 277 -10.56 0.34 47.06
C ARG A 277 -9.70 1.55 47.43
N LEU A 278 -8.52 1.70 46.81
CA LEU A 278 -7.64 2.86 46.98
C LEU A 278 -8.15 4.09 46.20
N ALA A 279 -8.68 3.88 45.00
CA ALA A 279 -9.24 4.94 44.15
C ALA A 279 -10.46 5.62 44.79
N ARG A 280 -11.30 4.87 45.52
CA ARG A 280 -12.43 5.41 46.28
C ARG A 280 -12.02 6.26 47.47
N LYS A 281 -10.85 6.02 48.08
CA LYS A 281 -10.38 6.79 49.24
C LYS A 281 -9.55 8.02 48.87
N ARG A 282 -8.86 8.04 47.73
CA ARG A 282 -8.02 9.19 47.28
C ARG A 282 -8.05 9.36 45.74
N PRO A 283 -9.05 10.09 45.19
CA PRO A 283 -9.27 10.20 43.74
C PRO A 283 -8.11 10.82 42.96
N LYS A 284 -7.35 11.73 43.60
CA LYS A 284 -6.26 12.49 42.95
C LYS A 284 -4.95 11.71 42.76
N LEU A 285 -4.83 10.45 43.24
CA LEU A 285 -3.58 9.67 43.19
C LEU A 285 -3.57 8.49 42.22
N ARG A 286 -4.65 8.26 41.46
CA ARG A 286 -4.82 7.08 40.59
C ARG A 286 -3.70 6.87 39.56
N HIS A 287 -3.03 7.93 39.11
CA HIS A 287 -2.11 7.90 37.96
C HIS A 287 -0.62 7.75 38.33
N LYS A 288 -0.24 7.93 39.60
CA LYS A 288 1.19 7.97 39.99
C LYS A 288 1.80 6.62 40.41
N LEU A 289 0.99 5.61 40.76
CA LEU A 289 1.53 4.37 41.37
C LEU A 289 1.90 3.24 40.40
N GLU A 290 1.29 3.12 39.22
CA GLU A 290 1.57 1.97 38.33
C GLU A 290 2.94 2.06 37.63
N TYR A 291 3.31 3.25 37.15
CA TYR A 291 4.53 3.40 36.34
C TYR A 291 5.82 3.30 37.15
N PHE A 292 5.87 3.87 38.35
CA PHE A 292 7.08 3.88 39.18
C PHE A 292 7.41 2.50 39.77
N VAL A 293 6.40 1.75 40.20
CA VAL A 293 6.58 0.41 40.79
C VAL A 293 7.05 -0.59 39.73
N LEU A 294 6.44 -0.60 38.55
CA LEU A 294 6.81 -1.52 37.46
C LEU A 294 8.18 -1.19 36.84
N ARG A 295 8.53 0.09 36.72
CA ARG A 295 9.83 0.52 36.18
C ARG A 295 10.97 0.23 37.16
N ALA A 296 10.73 0.33 38.47
CA ALA A 296 11.69 -0.08 39.49
C ALA A 296 11.97 -1.59 39.43
N LEU A 297 10.93 -2.41 39.29
CA LEU A 297 11.06 -3.87 39.16
C LEU A 297 11.81 -4.30 37.88
N ARG A 298 11.65 -3.57 36.76
CA ARG A 298 12.36 -3.81 35.49
C ARG A 298 13.84 -3.38 35.53
N LYS A 299 14.15 -2.30 36.27
CA LYS A 299 15.54 -1.86 36.52
C LYS A 299 16.29 -2.88 37.39
N LEU A 300 15.64 -3.41 38.43
CA LEU A 300 16.19 -4.46 39.29
C LEU A 300 16.53 -5.73 38.50
N TRP A 301 15.73 -6.09 37.49
CA TRP A 301 16.00 -7.26 36.65
C TRP A 301 17.21 -7.11 35.71
N ARG A 302 17.45 -5.92 35.14
CA ARG A 302 18.61 -5.65 34.24
C ARG A 302 19.97 -5.63 34.96
N LEU A 303 19.96 -5.50 36.29
CA LEU A 303 21.16 -5.60 37.13
C LEU A 303 21.56 -7.05 37.42
N THR A 304 20.72 -8.02 37.03
CA THR A 304 21.08 -9.44 37.10
C THR A 304 22.08 -9.80 35.99
N PRO A 305 22.97 -10.78 36.22
CA PRO A 305 23.97 -11.21 35.23
C PRO A 305 23.38 -11.59 33.86
N LYS A 306 22.17 -12.19 33.83
CA LYS A 306 21.47 -12.57 32.60
C LYS A 306 21.04 -11.38 31.75
N GLY A 307 20.64 -10.27 32.37
CA GLY A 307 20.22 -9.07 31.65
C GLY A 307 21.38 -8.36 30.93
N ARG A 308 22.62 -8.48 31.43
CA ARG A 308 23.80 -7.79 30.88
C ARG A 308 24.40 -8.48 29.65
N ALA A 309 24.37 -9.81 29.58
CA ALA A 309 24.94 -10.56 28.46
C ALA A 309 24.14 -10.36 27.14
N GLU A 310 22.82 -10.21 27.24
CA GLU A 310 21.91 -10.14 26.09
C GLU A 310 22.07 -8.83 25.29
N VAL A 311 22.38 -7.74 25.99
CA VAL A 311 22.51 -6.41 25.39
C VAL A 311 23.80 -6.28 24.56
N ALA A 312 24.88 -6.96 24.96
CA ALA A 312 26.17 -6.89 24.26
C ALA A 312 26.12 -7.57 22.87
N ARG A 313 25.29 -8.61 22.70
CA ARG A 313 25.25 -9.43 21.48
C ARG A 313 24.51 -8.74 20.32
N MET A 314 23.57 -7.85 20.64
CA MET A 314 22.75 -7.15 19.65
C MET A 314 23.49 -6.06 18.88
N ARG A 315 24.55 -5.46 19.46
CA ARG A 315 25.31 -4.38 18.80
C ARG A 315 26.13 -4.85 17.60
N LYS A 316 26.75 -6.04 17.66
CA LYS A 316 27.65 -6.55 16.60
C LYS A 316 26.98 -6.87 15.26
N ARG A 317 25.66 -7.07 15.21
CA ARG A 317 24.93 -7.48 13.98
C ARG A 317 24.52 -6.31 13.09
N ARG A 318 24.48 -5.09 13.63
CA ARG A 318 23.97 -3.91 12.93
C ARG A 318 24.91 -3.40 11.84
N ASP A 319 26.21 -3.60 12.01
CA ASP A 319 27.23 -2.93 11.19
C ASP A 319 27.46 -3.60 9.82
N ARG A 320 27.01 -4.84 9.62
CA ARG A 320 27.26 -5.61 8.39
C ARG A 320 26.29 -5.36 7.24
N LYS A 321 25.10 -4.80 7.51
CA LYS A 321 23.99 -4.68 6.53
C LYS A 321 24.07 -3.43 5.62
N LYS A 322 25.04 -2.53 5.86
CA LYS A 322 25.12 -1.23 5.18
C LYS A 322 25.76 -1.26 3.77
N GLN A 323 26.37 -2.37 3.34
CA GLN A 323 27.28 -2.37 2.18
C GLN A 323 26.69 -2.70 0.79
N ASN A 324 25.53 -3.35 0.65
CA ASN A 324 25.20 -4.04 -0.64
C ASN A 324 24.04 -3.44 -1.49
N ARG A 325 23.61 -2.18 -1.29
CA ARG A 325 22.30 -1.70 -1.80
C ARG A 325 22.29 -0.86 -3.10
N ALA A 326 23.38 -0.76 -3.85
CA ALA A 326 23.47 0.14 -5.00
C ALA A 326 23.79 -0.59 -6.31
N ALA A 327 22.77 -0.98 -7.09
CA ALA A 327 22.89 -1.17 -8.55
C ALA A 327 21.50 -1.35 -9.23
N ILE A 328 21.33 -0.76 -10.42
CA ILE A 328 20.38 -1.09 -11.51
C ILE A 328 19.05 -0.28 -11.59
N SER A 329 18.90 0.54 -12.67
CA SER A 329 17.64 0.84 -13.39
C SER A 329 17.91 1.56 -14.72
N VAL A 330 17.39 1.05 -15.86
CA VAL A 330 16.88 1.75 -17.07
C VAL A 330 16.06 0.72 -17.91
N VAL A 331 14.94 1.11 -18.57
CA VAL A 331 14.17 0.31 -19.56
C VAL A 331 13.64 1.22 -20.71
N PRO A 332 13.48 0.74 -21.98
CA PRO A 332 13.05 1.48 -23.18
C PRO A 332 11.60 1.17 -23.70
N SER A 333 11.23 1.71 -24.87
CA SER A 333 9.89 2.01 -25.46
C SER A 333 9.08 0.88 -26.15
N LEU A 334 7.78 1.16 -26.42
CA LEU A 334 6.66 0.23 -26.69
C LEU A 334 6.27 0.01 -28.18
N PRO A 335 5.83 -1.21 -28.59
CA PRO A 335 5.21 -1.48 -29.89
C PRO A 335 3.66 -1.52 -29.87
N ALA A 336 3.06 -1.26 -31.05
CA ALA A 336 1.64 -1.04 -31.27
C ALA A 336 0.73 -2.30 -31.21
N LEU A 337 -0.50 -2.07 -30.75
CA LEU A 337 -1.51 -3.05 -30.32
C LEU A 337 -2.47 -3.49 -31.43
N GLN A 338 -1.97 -3.96 -32.58
CA GLN A 338 -2.85 -4.56 -33.60
C GLN A 338 -2.14 -5.69 -34.35
N GLN A 339 -2.09 -6.90 -33.78
CA GLN A 339 -1.90 -8.12 -34.59
C GLN A 339 -2.81 -9.24 -34.12
N ARG A 340 -3.66 -9.69 -35.05
CA ARG A 340 -4.41 -10.94 -34.98
C ARG A 340 -3.41 -12.09 -35.10
N PHE A 341 -3.33 -12.95 -34.09
CA PHE A 341 -2.59 -14.21 -34.19
C PHE A 341 -3.58 -15.35 -34.42
N GLU A 342 -3.34 -16.11 -35.50
CA GLU A 342 -4.13 -17.27 -35.86
C GLU A 342 -4.03 -18.35 -34.76
N PRO A 343 -5.13 -19.08 -34.49
CA PRO A 343 -5.16 -20.12 -33.47
C PRO A 343 -4.17 -21.23 -33.84
N THR A 344 -3.18 -21.45 -32.97
CA THR A 344 -2.39 -22.68 -33.00
C THR A 344 -3.32 -23.85 -32.65
N GLY A 345 -3.18 -24.93 -33.41
CA GLY A 345 -4.14 -26.03 -33.57
C GLY A 345 -4.79 -26.60 -32.30
N ALA A 346 -5.95 -27.21 -32.50
CA ALA A 346 -6.74 -27.87 -31.47
C ALA A 346 -5.88 -28.85 -30.62
N PRO A 347 -6.07 -28.88 -29.29
CA PRO A 347 -5.31 -29.78 -28.41
C PRO A 347 -5.59 -31.24 -28.77
N GLN A 348 -4.54 -32.06 -28.84
CA GLN A 348 -4.70 -33.50 -28.82
C GLN A 348 -4.98 -33.95 -27.38
N PRO A 349 -5.91 -34.90 -27.15
CA PRO A 349 -6.23 -35.38 -25.81
C PRO A 349 -5.01 -36.07 -25.19
N ARG A 350 -4.51 -35.52 -24.08
CA ARG A 350 -3.48 -36.16 -23.24
C ARG A 350 -4.19 -36.87 -22.10
N THR A 351 -4.21 -38.19 -22.13
CA THR A 351 -4.75 -39.01 -21.04
C THR A 351 -3.65 -39.30 -20.04
N SER A 352 -3.81 -38.83 -18.79
CA SER A 352 -2.94 -39.03 -17.62
C SER A 352 -1.74 -38.08 -17.48
N GLY A 353 -1.86 -37.12 -16.56
CA GLY A 353 -0.81 -36.14 -16.26
C GLY A 353 -1.28 -35.09 -15.25
N THR A 354 -0.34 -34.42 -14.59
CA THR A 354 -0.62 -33.28 -13.71
C THR A 354 -0.24 -31.99 -14.44
N ALA A 355 -1.20 -31.08 -14.60
CA ALA A 355 -0.93 -29.72 -15.03
C ALA A 355 -0.80 -28.82 -13.80
N VAL A 356 0.34 -28.16 -13.66
CA VAL A 356 0.52 -27.05 -12.73
C VAL A 356 0.43 -25.77 -13.53
N PHE A 357 -0.38 -24.79 -13.11
CA PHE A 357 -0.42 -23.52 -13.81
C PHE A 357 -0.44 -22.31 -12.91
N THR A 358 -0.01 -21.18 -13.48
CA THR A 358 -0.16 -19.85 -12.90
C THR A 358 -0.77 -18.91 -13.93
N SER A 359 -1.33 -17.79 -13.48
CA SER A 359 -1.87 -16.74 -14.36
C SER A 359 -1.17 -15.42 -14.06
N CYS A 360 -0.54 -14.82 -15.06
CA CYS A 360 0.17 -13.56 -14.89
C CYS A 360 0.24 -12.75 -16.19
N ASN A 361 0.59 -11.48 -16.08
CA ASN A 361 1.06 -10.66 -17.20
C ASN A 361 2.60 -10.54 -17.17
N TRP A 362 3.18 -9.77 -18.09
CA TRP A 362 4.64 -9.61 -18.13
C TRP A 362 5.22 -8.95 -16.88
N ALA A 363 4.43 -8.21 -16.09
CA ALA A 363 4.90 -7.53 -14.89
C ALA A 363 5.20 -8.50 -13.74
N TYR A 364 4.69 -9.73 -13.84
CA TYR A 364 4.84 -10.82 -12.86
C TYR A 364 5.61 -12.02 -13.44
N MET A 365 6.14 -11.91 -14.66
CA MET A 365 6.84 -13.01 -15.33
C MET A 365 8.08 -13.46 -14.56
N ASP A 366 8.81 -12.54 -13.94
CA ASP A 366 9.95 -12.85 -13.08
C ASP A 366 9.57 -13.84 -11.96
N LYS A 367 8.40 -13.64 -11.36
CA LYS A 367 7.88 -14.47 -10.27
C LYS A 367 7.34 -15.80 -10.77
N ALA A 368 6.57 -15.77 -11.87
CA ALA A 368 6.07 -16.98 -12.51
C ALA A 368 7.19 -17.94 -12.91
N LEU A 369 8.36 -17.42 -13.29
CA LEU A 369 9.54 -18.22 -13.61
C LEU A 369 10.25 -18.78 -12.37
N VAL A 370 10.25 -18.06 -11.24
CA VAL A 370 10.70 -18.62 -9.94
C VAL A 370 9.81 -19.79 -9.53
N LEU A 371 8.49 -19.62 -9.65
CA LEU A 371 7.52 -20.69 -9.41
C LEU A 371 7.80 -21.87 -10.35
N ALA A 372 7.94 -21.63 -11.66
CA ALA A 372 8.22 -22.67 -12.65
C ALA A 372 9.46 -23.50 -12.31
N GLU A 373 10.56 -22.85 -11.92
CA GLU A 373 11.77 -23.56 -11.49
C GLU A 373 11.55 -24.40 -10.22
N SER A 374 10.81 -23.87 -9.25
CA SER A 374 10.52 -24.62 -8.02
C SER A 374 9.60 -25.82 -8.29
N VAL A 375 8.64 -25.68 -9.21
CA VAL A 375 7.78 -26.79 -9.68
C VAL A 375 8.61 -27.83 -10.41
N ALA A 376 9.45 -27.45 -11.37
CA ALA A 376 10.33 -28.38 -12.08
C ALA A 376 11.26 -29.16 -11.13
N ARG A 377 11.64 -28.55 -10.00
CA ARG A 377 12.47 -29.19 -8.98
C ARG A 377 11.71 -30.20 -8.11
N TYR A 378 10.50 -29.86 -7.67
CA TYR A 378 9.75 -30.63 -6.66
C TYR A 378 8.61 -31.46 -7.24
N MET A 379 8.25 -31.25 -8.50
CA MET A 379 7.22 -31.95 -9.26
C MET A 379 7.67 -32.19 -10.70
N PRO A 380 8.78 -32.92 -10.94
CA PRO A 380 9.41 -33.03 -12.26
C PRO A 380 8.52 -33.67 -13.34
N GLU A 381 7.52 -34.47 -12.95
CA GLU A 381 6.58 -35.11 -13.85
C GLU A 381 5.37 -34.21 -14.21
N ALA A 382 5.25 -33.03 -13.60
CA ALA A 382 4.17 -32.10 -13.88
C ALA A 382 4.51 -31.18 -15.05
N GLU A 383 3.51 -30.88 -15.89
CA GLU A 383 3.64 -29.86 -16.93
C GLU A 383 3.34 -28.49 -16.32
N PHE A 384 4.24 -27.52 -16.49
CA PHE A 384 4.05 -26.17 -15.95
C PHE A 384 3.56 -25.21 -17.02
N HIS A 385 2.36 -24.67 -16.83
CA HIS A 385 1.69 -23.79 -17.78
C HIS A 385 1.65 -22.35 -17.24
N ILE A 386 1.96 -21.38 -18.09
CA ILE A 386 1.71 -19.97 -17.82
C ILE A 386 0.51 -19.53 -18.65
N LEU A 387 -0.59 -19.19 -17.98
CA LEU A 387 -1.70 -18.47 -18.59
C LEU A 387 -1.34 -16.98 -18.67
N LEU A 388 -0.96 -16.53 -19.86
CA LEU A 388 -0.52 -15.16 -20.09
C LEU A 388 -1.72 -14.23 -20.29
N VAL A 389 -1.95 -13.36 -19.31
CA VAL A 389 -3.00 -12.33 -19.29
C VAL A 389 -2.47 -11.04 -19.94
N ASP A 390 -1.89 -11.23 -21.12
CA ASP A 390 -1.16 -10.24 -21.91
C ASP A 390 -1.01 -10.75 -23.37
N THR A 391 -0.28 -10.01 -24.19
CA THR A 391 0.09 -10.42 -25.56
C THR A 391 1.41 -11.19 -25.55
N PRO A 392 1.49 -12.37 -26.20
CA PRO A 392 2.74 -13.10 -26.37
C PRO A 392 3.80 -12.27 -27.09
N ARG A 393 5.07 -12.54 -26.76
CA ARG A 393 6.25 -11.89 -27.36
C ARG A 393 7.07 -12.96 -28.08
N PRO A 394 6.97 -13.07 -29.42
CA PRO A 394 7.64 -14.13 -30.18
C PRO A 394 9.15 -14.18 -29.98
N GLU A 395 9.77 -13.04 -29.69
CA GLU A 395 11.20 -12.89 -29.39
C GLU A 395 11.61 -13.42 -28.01
N MET A 396 10.66 -13.62 -27.10
CA MET A 396 10.92 -14.03 -25.72
C MET A 396 10.95 -15.55 -25.60
N VAL A 397 12.15 -16.12 -25.47
CA VAL A 397 12.33 -17.55 -25.22
C VAL A 397 12.25 -17.83 -23.72
N LEU A 398 11.20 -18.51 -23.28
CA LEU A 398 11.02 -18.90 -21.89
C LEU A 398 11.92 -20.10 -21.51
N PRO A 399 12.31 -20.23 -20.23
CA PRO A 399 13.09 -21.38 -19.76
C PRO A 399 12.37 -22.72 -19.96
N PRO A 400 13.11 -23.85 -20.06
CA PRO A 400 12.52 -25.19 -20.23
C PRO A 400 11.59 -25.62 -19.09
N SER A 401 11.67 -24.97 -17.92
CA SER A 401 10.74 -25.20 -16.81
C SER A 401 9.31 -24.74 -17.13
N VAL A 402 9.08 -23.98 -18.20
CA VAL A 402 7.76 -23.63 -18.71
C VAL A 402 7.41 -24.56 -19.87
N THR A 403 6.50 -25.51 -19.63
CA THR A 403 6.04 -26.46 -20.64
C THR A 403 5.11 -25.82 -21.66
N ARG A 404 4.29 -24.84 -21.23
CA ARG A 404 3.32 -24.16 -22.11
C ARG A 404 3.11 -22.70 -21.72
N LEU A 405 3.17 -21.80 -22.70
CA LEU A 405 2.66 -20.43 -22.59
C LEU A 405 1.30 -20.36 -23.29
N TYR A 406 0.23 -20.19 -22.54
CA TYR A 406 -1.14 -20.13 -23.06
C TYR A 406 -1.64 -18.68 -23.08
N PRO A 407 -1.85 -18.06 -24.25
CA PRO A 407 -2.41 -16.72 -24.34
C PRO A 407 -3.87 -16.70 -23.86
N SER A 408 -4.20 -15.80 -22.94
CA SER A 408 -5.57 -15.63 -22.45
C SER A 408 -6.58 -15.32 -23.56
N ALA A 409 -6.14 -14.73 -24.66
CA ALA A 409 -6.94 -14.50 -25.88
C ALA A 409 -7.55 -15.77 -26.48
N ASN A 410 -7.00 -16.96 -26.17
CA ASN A 410 -7.53 -18.23 -26.66
C ASN A 410 -8.66 -18.79 -25.78
N LEU A 411 -8.97 -18.18 -24.64
CA LEU A 411 -10.10 -18.60 -23.80
C LEU A 411 -11.43 -18.22 -24.48
N LYS A 412 -12.41 -19.14 -24.44
CA LYS A 412 -13.72 -19.04 -25.12
C LYS A 412 -14.48 -17.72 -24.90
N ASP A 413 -14.26 -17.09 -23.74
CA ASP A 413 -14.96 -15.88 -23.30
C ASP A 413 -14.05 -14.63 -23.24
N PHE A 414 -12.83 -14.71 -23.75
CA PHE A 414 -11.87 -13.60 -23.76
C PHE A 414 -12.19 -12.59 -24.86
N ARG A 415 -13.30 -11.88 -24.69
CA ARG A 415 -13.79 -10.87 -25.64
C ARG A 415 -13.43 -9.46 -25.17
N PRO A 416 -13.19 -8.51 -26.09
CA PRO A 416 -12.78 -7.14 -25.72
C PRO A 416 -13.68 -6.50 -24.65
N GLY A 417 -15.01 -6.54 -24.82
CA GLY A 417 -15.93 -6.01 -23.81
C GLY A 417 -15.81 -6.67 -22.44
N TRP A 418 -15.55 -7.97 -22.35
CA TRP A 418 -15.33 -8.63 -21.06
C TRP A 418 -14.01 -8.20 -20.42
N VAL A 419 -12.93 -8.18 -21.20
CA VAL A 419 -11.60 -7.73 -20.75
C VAL A 419 -11.65 -6.28 -20.25
N PHE A 420 -12.36 -5.40 -20.95
CA PHE A 420 -12.47 -3.99 -20.61
C PHE A 420 -13.12 -3.74 -19.23
N LYS A 421 -14.01 -4.64 -18.77
CA LYS A 421 -14.65 -4.52 -17.45
C LYS A 421 -13.68 -4.69 -16.28
N HIS A 422 -12.46 -5.20 -16.50
CA HIS A 422 -11.56 -5.64 -15.42
C HIS A 422 -10.28 -4.81 -15.38
N THR A 423 -9.83 -4.47 -14.17
CA THR A 423 -8.44 -4.09 -13.92
C THR A 423 -7.49 -5.28 -14.11
N VAL A 424 -6.19 -5.04 -14.12
CA VAL A 424 -5.18 -6.10 -14.32
C VAL A 424 -5.30 -7.23 -13.29
N VAL A 425 -5.53 -6.90 -12.02
CA VAL A 425 -5.68 -7.88 -10.93
C VAL A 425 -6.99 -8.65 -11.08
N GLU A 426 -8.09 -7.95 -11.34
CA GLU A 426 -9.41 -8.55 -11.55
C GLU A 426 -9.41 -9.50 -12.77
N LEU A 427 -8.76 -9.13 -13.87
CA LEU A 427 -8.69 -9.98 -15.06
C LEU A 427 -7.79 -11.19 -14.81
N SER A 428 -6.62 -10.98 -14.21
CA SER A 428 -5.67 -12.06 -13.93
C SER A 428 -6.26 -13.12 -13.01
N THR A 429 -7.19 -12.74 -12.16
CA THR A 429 -7.93 -13.66 -11.28
C THR A 429 -9.15 -14.28 -11.95
N ALA A 430 -9.89 -13.52 -12.77
CA ALA A 430 -11.11 -13.99 -13.44
C ALA A 430 -10.86 -15.14 -14.43
N VAL A 431 -9.66 -15.22 -15.00
CA VAL A 431 -9.32 -16.23 -16.02
C VAL A 431 -8.97 -17.61 -15.42
N LYS A 432 -8.68 -17.70 -14.11
CA LYS A 432 -8.28 -18.96 -13.46
C LYS A 432 -9.29 -20.10 -13.69
N PRO A 433 -10.60 -19.95 -13.40
CA PRO A 433 -11.57 -21.03 -13.65
C PRO A 433 -11.71 -21.37 -15.13
N LEU A 434 -11.60 -20.38 -16.02
CA LEU A 434 -11.75 -20.58 -17.46
C LEU A 434 -10.63 -21.45 -18.02
N TYR A 435 -9.40 -21.24 -17.55
CA TYR A 435 -8.28 -22.06 -17.99
C TYR A 435 -8.24 -23.43 -17.29
N THR A 436 -8.69 -23.52 -16.04
CA THR A 436 -8.93 -24.82 -15.39
C THR A 436 -9.89 -25.67 -16.23
N ASP A 437 -11.00 -25.09 -16.72
CA ASP A 437 -11.97 -25.77 -17.59
C ASP A 437 -11.31 -26.30 -18.87
N VAL A 438 -10.47 -25.48 -19.52
CA VAL A 438 -9.68 -25.90 -20.69
C VAL A 438 -8.79 -27.10 -20.38
N LEU A 439 -8.03 -27.07 -19.27
CA LEU A 439 -7.14 -28.17 -18.89
C LEU A 439 -7.92 -29.45 -18.53
N LEU A 440 -9.10 -29.32 -17.93
CA LEU A 440 -9.98 -30.44 -17.66
C LEU A 440 -10.45 -31.10 -18.97
N ASP A 441 -10.88 -30.30 -19.94
CA ASP A 441 -11.33 -30.76 -21.26
C ASP A 441 -10.20 -31.38 -22.10
N GLU A 442 -8.96 -30.90 -21.93
CA GLU A 442 -7.77 -31.49 -22.54
C GLU A 442 -7.39 -32.87 -21.96
N GLY A 443 -8.00 -33.26 -20.83
CA GLY A 443 -7.87 -34.60 -20.24
C GLY A 443 -6.84 -34.74 -19.13
N TYR A 444 -6.26 -33.63 -18.63
CA TYR A 444 -5.37 -33.69 -17.46
C TYR A 444 -6.10 -34.31 -16.27
N SER A 445 -5.50 -35.31 -15.63
CA SER A 445 -6.12 -36.02 -14.50
C SER A 445 -6.09 -35.19 -13.22
N ARG A 446 -5.14 -34.26 -13.12
CA ARG A 446 -4.99 -33.36 -11.97
C ARG A 446 -4.56 -31.97 -12.43
N ILE A 447 -5.13 -30.96 -11.78
CA ILE A 447 -4.78 -29.56 -12.00
C ILE A 447 -4.41 -28.94 -10.67
N ILE A 448 -3.31 -28.20 -10.66
CA ILE A 448 -2.83 -27.45 -9.49
C ILE A 448 -2.57 -26.03 -9.92
N TYR A 449 -3.11 -25.07 -9.18
CA TYR A 449 -2.85 -23.66 -9.38
C TYR A 449 -1.98 -23.11 -8.27
N PHE A 450 -1.02 -22.28 -8.65
CA PHE A 450 -0.26 -21.45 -7.72
C PHE A 450 -0.21 -20.01 -8.26
N ASP A 451 -0.44 -19.02 -7.39
CA ASP A 451 -0.22 -17.61 -7.75
C ASP A 451 1.25 -17.39 -8.15
N PRO A 452 1.53 -16.44 -9.08
CA PRO A 452 2.87 -16.27 -9.62
C PRO A 452 3.89 -15.84 -8.56
N ASP A 453 3.48 -15.22 -7.46
CA ASP A 453 4.33 -14.81 -6.35
C ASP A 453 4.44 -15.87 -5.24
N THR A 454 4.54 -17.14 -5.64
CA THR A 454 4.69 -18.29 -4.75
C THR A 454 5.94 -19.10 -5.12
N MET A 455 6.40 -19.92 -4.19
CA MET A 455 7.57 -20.78 -4.40
C MET A 455 7.42 -22.07 -3.61
N LEU A 456 7.65 -23.21 -4.26
CA LEU A 456 7.76 -24.50 -3.57
C LEU A 456 9.11 -24.60 -2.86
N LEU A 457 9.07 -25.10 -1.61
CA LEU A 457 10.24 -25.30 -0.76
C LEU A 457 10.53 -26.78 -0.50
N SER A 458 9.54 -27.65 -0.74
CA SER A 458 9.67 -29.10 -0.73
C SER A 458 8.64 -29.74 -1.65
N GLU A 459 8.73 -31.06 -1.83
CA GLU A 459 7.67 -31.84 -2.48
C GLU A 459 6.33 -31.64 -1.74
N PRO A 460 5.25 -31.25 -2.44
CA PRO A 460 3.98 -30.89 -1.80
C PRO A 460 3.12 -32.13 -1.52
N VAL A 461 3.66 -33.06 -0.73
CA VAL A 461 3.04 -34.36 -0.41
C VAL A 461 1.66 -34.25 0.22
N SER A 462 1.36 -33.12 0.87
CA SER A 462 0.05 -32.90 1.48
C SER A 462 -1.07 -32.74 0.46
N ILE A 463 -0.77 -32.28 -0.77
CA ILE A 463 -1.77 -32.18 -1.85
C ILE A 463 -2.33 -33.58 -2.17
N ASP A 464 -1.45 -34.58 -2.31
CA ASP A 464 -1.85 -35.97 -2.56
C ASP A 464 -2.62 -36.59 -1.41
N GLN A 465 -2.25 -36.24 -0.18
CA GLN A 465 -2.93 -36.75 1.01
C GLN A 465 -4.33 -36.15 1.15
N ASP A 466 -4.48 -34.86 0.87
CA ASP A 466 -5.74 -34.15 0.98
C ASP A 466 -6.70 -34.53 -0.15
N LEU A 467 -6.23 -34.64 -1.39
CA LEU A 467 -7.05 -35.05 -2.54
C LEU A 467 -7.47 -36.53 -2.53
N LYS A 468 -7.06 -37.33 -1.53
CA LYS A 468 -7.66 -38.64 -1.27
C LYS A 468 -9.00 -38.54 -0.52
N ARG A 469 -9.29 -37.38 0.08
CA ARG A 469 -10.48 -37.14 0.90
C ARG A 469 -11.61 -36.42 0.15
N GLY A 470 -11.35 -35.98 -1.07
CA GLY A 470 -12.30 -35.29 -1.93
C GLY A 470 -11.62 -34.81 -3.22
N ASP A 471 -12.36 -34.05 -4.02
CA ASP A 471 -12.03 -33.79 -5.41
C ASP A 471 -11.38 -32.42 -5.68
N PHE A 472 -11.61 -31.45 -4.79
CA PHE A 472 -11.15 -30.07 -4.93
C PHE A 472 -10.60 -29.55 -3.60
N LEU A 473 -9.31 -29.22 -3.59
CA LEU A 473 -8.55 -28.79 -2.43
C LEU A 473 -8.44 -27.26 -2.34
N LEU A 474 -8.80 -26.74 -1.17
CA LEU A 474 -8.63 -25.35 -0.75
C LEU A 474 -7.70 -25.25 0.46
N THR A 475 -7.13 -24.06 0.67
CA THR A 475 -6.46 -23.69 1.92
C THR A 475 -7.20 -22.53 2.58
N PRO A 476 -7.38 -22.52 3.91
CA PRO A 476 -7.91 -21.35 4.60
C PRO A 476 -6.92 -20.20 4.46
N HIS A 477 -7.43 -18.96 4.44
CA HIS A 477 -6.57 -17.78 4.45
C HIS A 477 -5.74 -17.71 5.74
N LEU A 478 -6.35 -18.11 6.86
CA LEU A 478 -5.74 -18.18 8.19
C LEU A 478 -5.91 -19.57 8.78
N HIS A 479 -4.80 -20.19 9.19
CA HIS A 479 -4.85 -21.52 9.83
C HIS A 479 -5.25 -21.50 11.30
N ARG A 480 -5.30 -20.31 11.92
CA ARG A 480 -5.72 -20.14 13.30
C ARG A 480 -6.32 -18.76 13.56
N PRO A 481 -7.12 -18.61 14.62
CA PRO A 481 -7.57 -17.30 15.07
C PRO A 481 -6.37 -16.40 15.43
N ALA A 482 -6.46 -15.13 15.04
CA ALA A 482 -5.58 -14.08 15.47
C ALA A 482 -5.71 -13.87 16.99
N VAL A 483 -4.58 -13.67 17.66
CA VAL A 483 -4.54 -13.50 19.12
C VAL A 483 -4.32 -12.05 19.54
N SER A 484 -3.76 -11.22 18.66
CA SER A 484 -3.67 -9.78 18.88
C SER A 484 -4.74 -9.03 18.10
N ARG A 485 -5.20 -7.92 18.67
CA ARG A 485 -6.08 -6.97 17.99
C ARG A 485 -5.52 -6.51 16.63
N VAL A 486 -4.21 -6.36 16.52
CA VAL A 486 -3.54 -5.94 15.28
C VAL A 486 -3.73 -6.99 14.21
N ALA A 487 -3.48 -8.26 14.52
CA ALA A 487 -3.70 -9.36 13.59
C ALA A 487 -5.17 -9.58 13.28
N THR A 488 -6.09 -9.40 14.24
CA THR A 488 -7.53 -9.43 13.95
C THR A 488 -7.93 -8.33 12.95
N GLU A 489 -7.56 -7.07 13.24
CA GLU A 489 -7.90 -5.93 12.39
C GLU A 489 -7.26 -6.03 11.00
N THR A 490 -6.11 -6.69 10.90
CA THR A 490 -5.36 -6.71 9.64
C THR A 490 -5.50 -7.98 8.82
N PHE A 491 -5.62 -9.14 9.46
CA PHE A 491 -5.67 -10.44 8.79
C PHE A 491 -7.08 -11.03 8.82
N GLU A 492 -7.75 -11.11 9.98
CA GLU A 492 -9.09 -11.71 10.04
C GLU A 492 -10.14 -10.85 9.35
N ILE A 493 -10.21 -9.54 9.66
CA ILE A 493 -11.16 -8.63 8.99
C ILE A 493 -10.87 -8.57 7.48
N SER A 494 -9.59 -8.60 7.10
CA SER A 494 -9.19 -8.66 5.70
C SER A 494 -9.63 -9.96 5.04
N ALA A 495 -9.43 -11.12 5.67
CA ALA A 495 -9.89 -12.40 5.14
C ALA A 495 -11.42 -12.43 4.99
N MET A 496 -12.19 -11.87 5.94
CA MET A 496 -13.64 -11.75 5.78
C MET A 496 -14.03 -10.83 4.60
N ALA A 497 -13.30 -9.74 4.41
CA ALA A 497 -13.54 -8.79 3.33
C ALA A 497 -13.21 -9.38 1.95
N HIS A 498 -12.14 -10.18 1.83
CA HIS A 498 -11.55 -10.61 0.56
C HIS A 498 -11.72 -12.12 0.25
N GLY A 499 -12.16 -12.94 1.22
CA GLY A 499 -12.29 -14.39 1.10
C GLY A 499 -11.57 -15.14 2.22
N ILE A 500 -12.29 -16.00 2.94
CA ILE A 500 -11.75 -16.78 4.07
C ILE A 500 -10.93 -17.99 3.61
N TYR A 501 -11.00 -18.32 2.33
CA TYR A 501 -10.08 -19.22 1.63
C TYR A 501 -9.14 -18.38 0.74
N ASN A 502 -7.87 -18.77 0.65
CA ASN A 502 -6.90 -18.09 -0.19
C ASN A 502 -6.76 -18.82 -1.53
N LEU A 503 -7.17 -18.18 -2.63
CA LEU A 503 -7.11 -18.75 -3.99
C LEU A 503 -5.78 -18.44 -4.70
N GLY A 504 -4.75 -18.08 -3.95
CA GLY A 504 -3.37 -18.19 -4.42
C GLY A 504 -2.89 -19.63 -4.54
N PHE A 505 -3.71 -20.57 -4.08
CA PHE A 505 -3.54 -22.00 -4.29
C PHE A 505 -4.90 -22.69 -4.41
N PHE A 506 -5.02 -23.64 -5.32
CA PHE A 506 -6.02 -24.71 -5.27
C PHE A 506 -5.50 -25.92 -6.05
N ALA A 507 -6.05 -27.10 -5.78
CA ALA A 507 -5.76 -28.31 -6.56
C ALA A 507 -7.04 -29.12 -6.77
N LEU A 508 -7.16 -29.86 -7.86
CA LEU A 508 -8.31 -30.73 -8.09
C LEU A 508 -7.95 -31.96 -8.92
N ASN A 509 -8.69 -33.04 -8.72
CA ASN A 509 -8.71 -34.17 -9.64
C ASN A 509 -9.80 -33.93 -10.70
N ASN A 510 -9.60 -34.44 -11.91
CA ASN A 510 -10.57 -34.31 -13.00
C ASN A 510 -11.74 -35.29 -12.81
N THR A 511 -12.68 -34.89 -11.95
CA THR A 511 -13.90 -35.64 -11.66
C THR A 511 -15.12 -34.78 -11.98
N ALA A 512 -16.28 -35.41 -12.08
CA ALA A 512 -17.54 -34.71 -12.33
C ALA A 512 -17.83 -33.67 -11.22
N ALA A 513 -17.56 -34.03 -9.96
CA ALA A 513 -17.77 -33.16 -8.80
C ALA A 513 -16.87 -31.91 -8.85
N ALA A 514 -15.57 -32.06 -9.14
CA ALA A 514 -14.68 -30.91 -9.30
C ALA A 514 -15.08 -30.00 -10.48
N ARG A 515 -15.57 -30.58 -11.59
CA ARG A 515 -16.09 -29.83 -12.74
C ARG A 515 -17.31 -28.99 -12.40
N GLU A 516 -18.20 -29.46 -11.53
CA GLU A 516 -19.32 -28.65 -11.04
C GLU A 516 -18.85 -27.41 -10.28
N VAL A 517 -17.84 -27.56 -9.40
CA VAL A 517 -17.22 -26.43 -8.68
C VAL A 517 -16.63 -25.43 -9.68
N VAL A 518 -15.84 -25.92 -10.66
CA VAL A 518 -15.20 -25.07 -11.67
C VAL A 518 -16.22 -24.36 -12.55
N SER A 519 -17.29 -25.04 -12.96
CA SER A 519 -18.40 -24.45 -13.74
C SER A 519 -19.09 -23.32 -12.98
N TYR A 520 -19.46 -23.56 -11.71
CA TYR A 520 -20.02 -22.53 -10.85
C TYR A 520 -19.05 -21.34 -10.70
N TRP A 521 -17.78 -21.62 -10.44
CA TRP A 521 -16.77 -20.59 -10.27
C TRP A 521 -16.57 -19.76 -11.56
N ALA A 522 -16.49 -20.40 -12.72
CA ALA A 522 -16.39 -19.77 -14.03
C ALA A 522 -17.59 -18.86 -14.31
N GLU A 523 -18.81 -19.32 -14.02
CA GLU A 523 -20.03 -18.51 -14.15
C GLU A 523 -19.94 -17.21 -13.34
N ARG A 524 -19.51 -17.30 -12.06
CA ARG A 524 -19.36 -16.11 -11.21
C ARG A 524 -18.26 -15.19 -11.72
N CYS A 525 -17.12 -15.74 -12.14
CA CYS A 525 -16.01 -14.92 -12.63
C CYS A 525 -16.32 -14.18 -13.95
N ARG A 526 -17.21 -14.71 -14.79
CA ARG A 526 -17.66 -14.00 -16.00
C ARG A 526 -18.39 -12.69 -15.69
N GLY A 527 -19.18 -12.66 -14.62
CA GLY A 527 -20.06 -11.53 -14.30
C GLY A 527 -19.60 -10.66 -13.12
N TYR A 528 -18.80 -11.21 -12.21
CA TYR A 528 -18.67 -10.68 -10.84
C TYR A 528 -17.24 -10.81 -10.25
N SER A 529 -16.20 -11.01 -11.06
CA SER A 529 -14.81 -11.06 -10.59
C SER A 529 -14.22 -9.66 -10.36
N TYR A 530 -14.78 -8.91 -9.40
CA TYR A 530 -14.47 -7.50 -9.19
C TYR A 530 -13.95 -7.19 -7.80
N GLY A 531 -13.12 -6.15 -7.67
CA GLY A 531 -12.60 -5.62 -6.40
C GLY A 531 -13.60 -4.78 -5.61
N GLU A 532 -14.90 -5.12 -5.63
CA GLU A 532 -15.99 -4.33 -5.05
C GLU A 532 -16.38 -4.85 -3.66
N VAL A 533 -15.44 -4.77 -2.70
CA VAL A 533 -15.59 -5.33 -1.33
C VAL A 533 -16.88 -4.87 -0.65
N HIS A 534 -17.28 -3.61 -0.87
CA HIS A 534 -18.52 -3.03 -0.33
C HIS A 534 -19.77 -3.78 -0.79
N ARG A 535 -19.81 -4.30 -2.03
CA ARG A 535 -20.90 -5.13 -2.57
C ARG A 535 -20.83 -6.59 -2.13
N GLY A 536 -19.85 -6.95 -1.30
CA GLY A 536 -19.66 -8.32 -0.85
C GLY A 536 -18.92 -9.21 -1.84
N VAL A 537 -18.34 -8.67 -2.92
CA VAL A 537 -17.52 -9.42 -3.89
C VAL A 537 -16.06 -8.97 -3.82
N PHE A 538 -15.14 -9.91 -4.07
CA PHE A 538 -13.72 -9.60 -4.22
C PHE A 538 -13.07 -10.65 -5.11
N THR A 539 -12.80 -10.24 -6.36
CA THR A 539 -12.19 -11.04 -7.42
C THR A 539 -12.85 -12.42 -7.55
N ASP A 540 -12.08 -13.41 -7.97
CA ASP A 540 -12.38 -14.84 -7.91
C ASP A 540 -12.50 -15.37 -6.47
N GLN A 541 -11.68 -14.87 -5.55
CA GLN A 541 -11.40 -15.49 -4.26
C GLN A 541 -12.62 -15.56 -3.34
N LYS A 542 -13.42 -14.50 -3.29
CA LYS A 542 -14.54 -14.45 -2.34
C LYS A 542 -15.63 -15.48 -2.64
N TRP A 543 -15.75 -15.91 -3.90
CA TRP A 543 -16.68 -16.96 -4.30
C TRP A 543 -16.34 -18.33 -3.69
N ALA A 544 -15.07 -18.58 -3.35
CA ALA A 544 -14.64 -19.82 -2.69
C ALA A 544 -15.27 -20.01 -1.30
N ASN A 545 -15.76 -18.95 -0.66
CA ASN A 545 -16.51 -19.06 0.60
C ASN A 545 -17.75 -19.96 0.47
N HIS A 546 -18.34 -20.04 -0.72
CA HIS A 546 -19.51 -20.89 -0.97
C HIS A 546 -19.15 -22.34 -1.28
N PHE A 547 -17.90 -22.64 -1.67
CA PHE A 547 -17.59 -23.96 -2.19
C PHE A 547 -17.87 -25.08 -1.17
N PRO A 548 -17.40 -25.00 0.09
CA PRO A 548 -17.68 -26.04 1.08
C PRO A 548 -19.17 -26.15 1.46
N VAL A 549 -19.97 -25.12 1.17
CA VAL A 549 -21.41 -25.10 1.51
C VAL A 549 -22.23 -25.72 0.38
N PHE A 550 -21.87 -25.46 -0.88
CA PHE A 550 -22.63 -25.93 -2.04
C PHE A 550 -22.11 -27.25 -2.60
N PHE A 551 -20.85 -27.59 -2.34
CA PHE A 551 -20.16 -28.76 -2.90
C PHE A 551 -19.43 -29.53 -1.78
N GLU A 552 -20.11 -29.77 -0.66
CA GLU A 552 -19.54 -30.39 0.55
C GLU A 552 -18.76 -31.67 0.27
N GLU A 553 -19.33 -32.56 -0.54
CA GLU A 553 -18.71 -33.86 -0.93
C GLU A 553 -17.44 -33.69 -1.78
N ALA A 554 -17.34 -32.61 -2.56
CA ALA A 554 -16.20 -32.37 -3.44
C ALA A 554 -15.05 -31.67 -2.73
N ILE A 555 -15.35 -30.83 -1.72
CA ILE A 555 -14.39 -29.86 -1.19
C ILE A 555 -13.62 -30.41 0.00
N VAL A 556 -12.30 -30.34 -0.11
CA VAL A 556 -11.36 -30.58 0.99
C VAL A 556 -10.71 -29.26 1.36
N VAL A 557 -10.72 -28.93 2.66
CA VAL A 557 -9.94 -27.81 3.19
C VAL A 557 -8.71 -28.38 3.89
N SER A 558 -7.52 -28.01 3.41
CA SER A 558 -6.27 -28.44 4.01
C SER A 558 -6.10 -27.87 5.41
N SER A 559 -5.79 -28.75 6.37
CA SER A 559 -5.33 -28.35 7.70
C SER A 559 -3.81 -28.25 7.78
N ASN A 560 -3.07 -28.58 6.71
CA ASN A 560 -1.61 -28.52 6.69
C ASN A 560 -1.18 -27.05 6.69
N PRO A 561 -0.56 -26.56 7.78
CA PRO A 561 -0.28 -25.15 7.90
C PRO A 561 1.09 -24.79 7.30
N GLY A 562 1.69 -25.70 6.53
CA GLY A 562 2.84 -25.52 5.65
C GLY A 562 2.48 -25.46 4.15
N LEU A 563 1.21 -25.64 3.79
CA LEU A 563 0.69 -25.46 2.43
C LEU A 563 0.08 -24.05 2.30
N ASN A 564 0.41 -23.32 1.22
CA ASN A 564 -0.01 -21.93 1.01
C ASN A 564 0.24 -20.99 2.22
N THR A 565 1.42 -21.14 2.84
CA THR A 565 1.81 -20.33 4.00
C THR A 565 2.28 -18.96 3.55
N ALA A 566 1.95 -17.90 4.29
CA ALA A 566 2.37 -16.53 3.98
C ALA A 566 2.63 -15.73 5.25
N VAL A 567 2.98 -14.45 5.10
CA VAL A 567 3.29 -13.54 6.22
C VAL A 567 2.13 -13.37 7.22
N TRP A 568 0.88 -13.42 6.76
CA TRP A 568 -0.30 -13.34 7.65
C TRP A 568 -0.48 -14.55 8.54
N ASN A 569 0.13 -15.69 8.19
CA ASN A 569 0.11 -16.89 9.00
C ASN A 569 1.21 -16.90 10.08
N ALA A 570 2.04 -15.85 10.18
CA ALA A 570 3.23 -15.83 11.04
C ALA A 570 2.98 -15.39 12.51
N GLU A 571 1.86 -14.72 12.83
CA GLU A 571 1.63 -14.18 14.19
C GLU A 571 1.70 -15.31 15.22
N GLY A 572 2.65 -15.26 16.16
CA GLY A 572 2.83 -16.25 17.22
C GLY A 572 3.39 -17.59 16.73
N ARG A 573 3.96 -17.64 15.51
CA ARG A 573 4.40 -18.85 14.82
C ARG A 573 5.88 -18.77 14.55
N ALA A 574 6.62 -19.76 15.02
CA ALA A 574 8.06 -19.80 14.78
C ALA A 574 8.31 -20.44 13.42
N ILE A 575 8.77 -19.63 12.46
CA ILE A 575 9.39 -20.16 11.23
C ILE A 575 10.85 -20.42 11.54
N VAL A 576 11.26 -21.68 11.35
CA VAL A 576 12.61 -22.13 11.66
C VAL A 576 13.13 -22.91 10.47
N ARG A 577 14.34 -22.59 10.03
CA ARG A 577 15.08 -23.43 9.10
C ARG A 577 15.85 -24.49 9.87
N ARG A 578 15.64 -25.77 9.53
CA ARG A 578 16.48 -26.88 9.98
C ARG A 578 17.07 -27.53 8.74
N ASN A 579 18.41 -27.48 8.62
CA ASN A 579 19.11 -27.89 7.40
C ASN A 579 18.57 -27.12 6.17
N GLU A 580 18.10 -27.82 5.14
CA GLU A 580 17.51 -27.23 3.93
C GLU A 580 15.99 -27.06 3.98
N THR A 581 15.35 -27.37 5.11
CA THR A 581 13.89 -27.34 5.23
C THR A 581 13.43 -26.20 6.13
N PHE A 582 12.48 -25.39 5.63
CA PHE A 582 11.76 -24.42 6.43
C PHE A 582 10.57 -25.08 7.10
N LEU A 583 10.37 -24.79 8.39
CA LEU A 583 9.31 -25.36 9.20
C LEU A 583 8.48 -24.24 9.81
N ILE A 584 7.19 -24.47 9.98
CA ILE A 584 6.27 -23.59 10.70
C ILE A 584 5.47 -24.41 11.71
N ASP A 585 5.63 -24.10 13.00
CA ASP A 585 5.17 -24.94 14.12
C ASP A 585 5.64 -26.40 14.04
N GLY A 586 6.84 -26.62 13.50
CA GLY A 586 7.44 -27.96 13.34
C GLY A 586 6.95 -28.75 12.13
N VAL A 587 6.03 -28.20 11.34
CA VAL A 587 5.55 -28.78 10.07
C VAL A 587 6.36 -28.20 8.91
N PRO A 588 6.86 -29.00 7.94
CA PRO A 588 7.55 -28.47 6.77
C PRO A 588 6.66 -27.51 5.99
N ILE A 589 7.22 -26.35 5.60
CA ILE A 589 6.58 -25.46 4.63
C ILE A 589 6.82 -26.07 3.26
N GLU A 590 5.77 -26.57 2.61
CA GLU A 590 5.81 -27.11 1.25
C GLU A 590 5.80 -25.98 0.22
N MET A 591 5.03 -24.93 0.50
CA MET A 591 4.84 -23.77 -0.38
C MET A 591 4.73 -22.50 0.45
N PHE A 592 5.48 -21.46 0.06
CA PHE A 592 5.34 -20.14 0.63
C PHE A 592 4.82 -19.14 -0.40
N HIS A 593 3.87 -18.31 0.01
CA HIS A 593 3.20 -17.29 -0.78
C HIS A 593 3.72 -15.90 -0.35
N PHE A 594 4.44 -15.24 -1.26
CA PHE A 594 5.09 -13.94 -1.07
C PHE A 594 4.17 -12.78 -1.49
N SER A 595 2.86 -12.93 -1.23
CA SER A 595 1.87 -11.95 -1.64
C SER A 595 2.20 -10.55 -1.12
N GLY A 596 2.23 -9.60 -2.04
CA GLY A 596 2.50 -8.19 -1.72
C GLY A 596 3.96 -7.88 -1.34
N TRP A 597 4.89 -8.83 -1.47
CA TRP A 597 6.31 -8.67 -1.08
C TRP A 597 6.99 -7.44 -1.71
N ASP A 598 6.81 -7.28 -3.03
CA ASP A 598 7.48 -6.23 -3.82
C ASP A 598 6.67 -4.93 -3.96
N SER A 599 5.40 -4.95 -3.56
CA SER A 599 4.49 -3.79 -3.60
C SER A 599 4.48 -3.02 -2.28
N GLY A 600 5.51 -3.21 -1.46
CA GLY A 600 5.64 -2.57 -0.16
C GLY A 600 4.72 -3.20 0.87
N VAL A 601 4.98 -4.47 1.23
CA VAL A 601 4.47 -5.07 2.47
C VAL A 601 4.57 -4.00 3.54
N PRO A 602 3.44 -3.54 4.12
CA PRO A 602 3.49 -2.58 5.20
C PRO A 602 4.55 -3.00 6.21
N ASP A 603 5.44 -2.09 6.60
CA ASP A 603 6.54 -2.28 7.57
C ASP A 603 6.10 -3.00 8.87
N ARG A 604 4.79 -3.14 9.10
CA ARG A 604 4.16 -3.86 10.19
C ARG A 604 4.04 -5.39 10.01
N PHE A 605 3.95 -5.95 8.78
CA PHE A 605 3.80 -7.40 8.57
C PHE A 605 5.11 -8.16 8.53
N SER A 606 6.21 -7.42 8.46
CA SER A 606 7.54 -7.98 8.25
C SER A 606 8.35 -8.04 9.55
N LEU A 607 8.04 -7.28 10.60
CA LEU A 607 8.93 -7.18 11.76
C LEU A 607 9.01 -8.46 12.62
N GLU A 608 7.90 -9.15 12.88
CA GLU A 608 7.91 -10.42 13.61
C GLU A 608 8.39 -11.58 12.72
N PHE A 609 7.89 -11.64 11.48
CA PHE A 609 8.28 -12.65 10.49
C PHE A 609 9.79 -12.58 10.15
N LEU A 610 10.31 -11.40 9.81
CA LEU A 610 11.74 -11.16 9.58
C LEU A 610 12.56 -11.22 10.88
N GLY A 611 11.94 -10.98 12.02
CA GLY A 611 12.58 -10.99 13.35
C GLY A 611 13.05 -12.37 13.80
N SER A 612 12.48 -13.45 13.24
CA SER A 612 12.84 -14.85 13.54
C SER A 612 14.19 -15.30 12.95
N GLY A 613 14.80 -14.51 12.06
CA GLY A 613 15.99 -14.91 11.31
C GLY A 613 15.66 -15.79 10.10
N SER A 614 14.98 -16.92 10.30
CA SER A 614 14.61 -17.82 9.19
C SER A 614 13.59 -17.22 8.22
N GLY A 615 12.66 -16.38 8.68
CA GLY A 615 11.79 -15.63 7.76
C GLY A 615 12.57 -14.65 6.86
N SER A 616 13.66 -14.05 7.37
CA SER A 616 14.55 -13.22 6.56
C SER A 616 15.34 -14.04 5.54
N GLU A 617 15.76 -15.25 5.89
CA GLU A 617 16.45 -16.16 4.95
C GLU A 617 15.52 -16.58 3.81
N LEU A 618 14.27 -16.93 4.12
CA LEU A 618 13.28 -17.33 3.12
C LEU A 618 13.00 -16.20 2.11
N VAL A 619 12.89 -14.96 2.60
CA VAL A 619 12.75 -13.76 1.78
C VAL A 619 13.97 -13.51 0.90
N THR A 620 15.18 -13.66 1.46
CA THR A 620 16.41 -13.49 0.69
C THR A 620 16.47 -14.52 -0.44
N LEU A 621 16.16 -15.79 -0.14
CA LEU A 621 16.12 -16.87 -1.12
C LEU A 621 15.17 -16.53 -2.28
N TYR A 622 13.95 -16.09 -1.98
CA TYR A 622 12.97 -15.70 -3.00
C TYR A 622 13.39 -14.44 -3.79
N THR A 623 13.99 -13.46 -3.12
CA THR A 623 14.48 -12.22 -3.77
C THR A 623 15.62 -12.53 -4.75
N GLU A 624 16.57 -13.38 -4.35
CA GLU A 624 17.67 -13.84 -5.20
C GLU A 624 17.16 -14.67 -6.39
N ALA A 625 16.14 -15.50 -6.17
CA ALA A 625 15.50 -16.25 -7.25
C ALA A 625 14.87 -15.31 -8.29
N ASN A 626 14.10 -14.31 -7.87
CA ASN A 626 13.47 -13.33 -8.77
C ASN A 626 14.49 -12.53 -9.59
N GLN A 627 15.63 -12.16 -9.01
CA GLN A 627 16.66 -11.38 -9.70
C GLN A 627 17.18 -12.07 -10.96
N ARG A 628 17.16 -13.41 -11.04
CA ARG A 628 17.59 -14.19 -12.21
C ARG A 628 16.67 -14.04 -13.42
N PHE A 629 15.44 -13.58 -13.19
CA PHE A 629 14.39 -13.48 -14.20
C PHE A 629 13.90 -12.06 -14.44
N LEU A 630 14.58 -11.06 -13.84
CA LEU A 630 14.15 -9.66 -13.93
C LEU A 630 14.10 -9.14 -15.38
N GLN A 631 14.91 -9.69 -16.28
CA GLN A 631 14.92 -9.37 -17.71
C GLN A 631 13.62 -9.74 -18.43
N PHE A 632 12.83 -10.68 -17.90
CA PHE A 632 11.53 -11.05 -18.46
C PHE A 632 10.40 -10.12 -18.00
N LYS A 633 10.66 -9.27 -17.00
CA LYS A 633 9.67 -8.39 -16.40
C LYS A 633 9.44 -7.16 -17.26
N ASP A 634 8.20 -6.94 -17.66
CA ASP A 634 7.76 -5.70 -18.32
C ASP A 634 6.46 -5.21 -17.69
N ARG A 635 6.41 -3.91 -17.37
CA ARG A 635 5.26 -3.29 -16.71
C ARG A 635 4.18 -2.84 -17.69
N PHE A 636 4.46 -2.89 -18.99
CA PHE A 636 3.45 -2.59 -19.98
C PHE A 636 2.36 -3.65 -20.00
N TRP A 637 1.12 -3.20 -19.94
CA TRP A 637 -0.05 -4.06 -20.03
C TRP A 637 -1.01 -3.47 -21.07
N PRO A 638 -1.21 -4.15 -22.21
CA PRO A 638 -1.89 -3.58 -23.36
C PRO A 638 -3.35 -3.23 -23.08
N TYR A 639 -4.02 -4.02 -22.25
CA TYR A 639 -5.43 -3.80 -21.91
C TYR A 639 -5.66 -2.57 -21.02
N ALA A 640 -4.60 -1.83 -20.64
CA ALA A 640 -4.69 -0.55 -19.93
C ALA A 640 -4.95 0.66 -20.84
N PHE A 641 -4.92 0.49 -22.16
CA PHE A 641 -4.99 1.59 -23.12
C PHE A 641 -6.08 1.35 -24.17
N TYR A 642 -6.68 2.43 -24.68
CA TYR A 642 -7.44 2.43 -25.91
C TYR A 642 -6.51 2.26 -27.13
N ASP A 643 -7.05 2.04 -28.33
CA ASP A 643 -6.25 1.77 -29.53
C ASP A 643 -5.46 2.99 -30.03
N ASP A 644 -5.83 4.20 -29.62
CA ASP A 644 -5.06 5.44 -29.81
C ASP A 644 -3.90 5.62 -28.80
N GLY A 645 -3.75 4.71 -27.83
CA GLY A 645 -2.73 4.77 -26.78
C GLY A 645 -3.14 5.57 -25.53
N THR A 646 -4.35 6.13 -25.49
CA THR A 646 -4.89 6.82 -24.32
C THR A 646 -5.16 5.82 -23.20
N ARG A 647 -4.79 6.17 -21.96
CA ARG A 647 -4.97 5.29 -20.79
C ARG A 647 -6.46 5.18 -20.42
N ILE A 648 -6.92 3.95 -20.17
CA ILE A 648 -8.28 3.67 -19.70
C ILE A 648 -8.35 3.92 -18.19
N GLU A 649 -9.23 4.84 -17.79
CA GLU A 649 -9.48 5.17 -16.38
C GLU A 649 -10.42 4.15 -15.72
N THR A 650 -10.33 4.00 -14.39
CA THR A 650 -11.20 3.09 -13.63
C THR A 650 -12.68 3.44 -13.81
N ALA A 651 -13.01 4.73 -13.89
CA ALA A 651 -14.36 5.21 -14.11
C ALA A 651 -14.95 4.72 -15.45
N HIS A 652 -14.14 4.65 -16.50
CA HIS A 652 -14.55 4.15 -17.82
C HIS A 652 -14.92 2.67 -17.75
N ARG A 653 -14.08 1.87 -17.06
CA ARG A 653 -14.37 0.43 -16.85
C ARG A 653 -15.66 0.22 -16.07
N LEU A 654 -15.89 1.02 -15.02
CA LEU A 654 -17.09 0.92 -14.19
C LEU A 654 -18.35 1.33 -14.94
N LEU A 655 -18.29 2.40 -15.74
CA LEU A 655 -19.40 2.83 -16.59
C LEU A 655 -19.78 1.70 -17.56
N TYR A 656 -18.80 1.16 -18.30
CA TYR A 656 -19.02 0.07 -19.24
C TYR A 656 -19.55 -1.20 -18.54
N ARG A 657 -19.01 -1.52 -17.35
CA ARG A 657 -19.41 -2.68 -16.55
C ARG A 657 -20.88 -2.62 -16.11
N ARG A 658 -21.39 -1.44 -15.76
CA ARG A 658 -22.68 -1.26 -15.09
C ARG A 658 -23.84 -1.02 -16.04
N ASP A 659 -23.57 -0.53 -17.24
CA ASP A 659 -24.60 -0.23 -18.21
C ASP A 659 -24.55 -1.23 -19.37
N GLY A 660 -25.57 -2.09 -19.45
CA GLY A 660 -25.70 -3.07 -20.53
C GLY A 660 -25.84 -2.41 -21.91
N SER A 661 -26.38 -1.20 -21.99
CA SER A 661 -26.58 -0.51 -23.27
C SER A 661 -25.24 -0.14 -23.93
N PHE A 662 -24.21 0.24 -23.14
CA PHE A 662 -22.87 0.45 -23.70
C PHE A 662 -22.21 -0.85 -24.15
N GLN A 663 -22.52 -1.97 -23.49
CA GLN A 663 -21.97 -3.28 -23.88
C GLN A 663 -22.56 -3.75 -25.21
N GLU A 664 -23.86 -3.51 -25.41
CA GLU A 664 -24.58 -3.80 -26.65
C GLU A 664 -24.15 -2.87 -27.79
N ALA A 665 -24.06 -1.56 -27.54
CA ALA A 665 -23.70 -0.55 -28.54
C ALA A 665 -22.21 -0.58 -28.91
N HIS A 666 -21.34 -0.91 -27.95
CA HIS A 666 -19.88 -0.96 -28.14
C HIS A 666 -19.30 -2.31 -27.66
N PRO A 667 -19.49 -3.41 -28.41
CA PRO A 667 -18.92 -4.72 -28.06
C PRO A 667 -17.39 -4.73 -27.96
N ASN A 668 -16.73 -3.79 -28.66
CA ASN A 668 -15.31 -3.50 -28.52
C ASN A 668 -15.11 -2.05 -28.02
N PRO A 669 -15.05 -1.82 -26.69
CA PRO A 669 -14.91 -0.49 -26.11
C PRO A 669 -13.49 0.09 -26.21
N TYR A 670 -12.52 -0.65 -26.76
CA TYR A 670 -11.14 -0.17 -26.94
C TYR A 670 -10.96 0.78 -28.12
N VAL A 671 -11.96 0.88 -29.01
CA VAL A 671 -11.88 1.70 -30.23
C VAL A 671 -12.01 3.19 -29.88
N SER A 672 -11.06 3.98 -30.34
CA SER A 672 -11.02 5.44 -30.17
C SER A 672 -11.67 6.21 -31.32
N GLY A 673 -12.05 7.45 -31.06
CA GLY A 673 -12.58 8.39 -32.06
C GLY A 673 -14.06 8.77 -31.88
N PRO A 674 -14.61 9.65 -32.74
CA PRO A 674 -15.97 10.16 -32.60
C PRO A 674 -17.03 9.06 -32.63
N GLY A 675 -17.99 9.12 -31.70
CA GLY A 675 -19.09 8.16 -31.59
C GLY A 675 -18.71 6.81 -30.97
N THR A 676 -17.51 6.67 -30.41
CA THR A 676 -17.10 5.48 -29.66
C THR A 676 -17.45 5.58 -28.17
N PHE A 677 -17.26 4.48 -27.45
CA PHE A 677 -17.42 4.47 -26.00
C PHE A 677 -16.48 5.49 -25.31
N GLN A 678 -15.24 5.61 -25.81
CA GLN A 678 -14.27 6.57 -25.28
C GLN A 678 -14.78 8.01 -25.42
N ASP A 679 -15.24 8.39 -26.62
CA ASP A 679 -15.77 9.73 -26.89
C ASP A 679 -16.95 10.07 -25.97
N TYR A 680 -17.86 9.11 -25.75
CA TYR A 680 -18.94 9.27 -24.77
C TYR A 680 -18.41 9.46 -23.33
N ALA A 681 -17.48 8.59 -22.91
CA ALA A 681 -16.95 8.61 -21.55
C ALA A 681 -16.20 9.93 -21.26
N ASP A 682 -15.39 10.39 -22.21
CA ASP A 682 -14.62 11.64 -22.11
C ASP A 682 -15.54 12.86 -22.12
N SER A 683 -16.58 12.86 -22.97
CA SER A 683 -17.58 13.95 -23.04
C SER A 683 -18.44 14.09 -21.78
N ASN A 684 -18.55 13.03 -20.96
CA ASN A 684 -19.40 13.00 -19.77
C ASN A 684 -18.59 12.83 -18.47
N ARG A 685 -17.29 13.10 -18.53
CA ARG A 685 -16.31 12.82 -17.47
C ARG A 685 -16.80 13.28 -16.09
N GLU A 686 -17.13 14.56 -15.92
CA GLU A 686 -17.54 15.14 -14.63
C GLU A 686 -18.76 14.44 -14.01
N ALA A 687 -19.77 14.12 -14.82
CA ALA A 687 -20.99 13.45 -14.37
C ALA A 687 -20.75 11.98 -13.97
N ILE A 688 -19.83 11.29 -14.65
CA ILE A 688 -19.43 9.91 -14.33
C ILE A 688 -18.65 9.89 -13.01
N PHE A 689 -17.73 10.84 -12.82
CA PHE A 689 -16.94 10.95 -11.58
C PHE A 689 -17.81 11.34 -10.37
N ALA A 690 -18.82 12.20 -10.53
CA ALA A 690 -19.74 12.58 -9.46
C ALA A 690 -20.62 11.42 -8.94
N ARG A 691 -20.88 10.39 -9.76
CA ARG A 691 -21.65 9.19 -9.37
C ARG A 691 -20.81 8.08 -8.73
N HIS A 692 -19.48 8.26 -8.65
CA HIS A 692 -18.54 7.24 -8.19
C HIS A 692 -18.45 7.12 -6.63
N ASP A 693 -19.07 8.02 -5.87
CA ASP A 693 -19.17 7.92 -4.40
C ASP A 693 -20.37 7.05 -3.97
N GLU A 694 -20.19 5.73 -4.01
CA GLU A 694 -21.22 4.74 -3.65
C GLU A 694 -21.19 4.28 -2.19
N SER A 695 -20.52 5.02 -1.31
CA SER A 695 -20.69 4.81 0.14
C SER A 695 -22.15 4.94 0.63
N LYS A 696 -23.05 5.44 -0.24
CA LYS A 696 -24.48 5.70 0.02
C LYS A 696 -25.46 4.62 -0.48
N LEU A 697 -25.05 3.62 -1.26
CA LEU A 697 -26.00 2.73 -1.96
C LEU A 697 -26.33 1.38 -1.28
N LEU A 698 -25.68 1.04 -0.15
CA LEU A 698 -26.04 -0.13 0.65
C LEU A 698 -26.97 0.24 1.81
N ARG A 699 -28.18 0.69 1.45
CA ARG A 699 -29.35 0.63 2.33
C ARG A 699 -30.54 0.15 1.53
N ARG A 700 -30.62 -1.16 1.30
CA ARG A 700 -31.88 -1.90 1.21
C ARG A 700 -31.60 -3.38 1.05
N HIS A 701 -32.27 -4.15 1.90
CA HIS A 701 -32.31 -5.61 1.96
C HIS A 701 -31.08 -6.26 2.61
N PHE A 702 -30.92 -6.04 3.92
CA PHE A 702 -31.00 -7.09 4.94
C PHE A 702 -31.42 -6.47 6.27
#